data_AF-A0A0U3SM74-F1
#
_entry.id   AF-A0A0U3SM74-F1
#
_cell.length_a   1.000
_cell.length_b   1.000
_cell.length_c   1.000
_cell.angle_alpha   90.00
_cell.angle_beta   90.00
_cell.angle_gamma   90.00
#
_symmetry.space_group_name_H-M   'P 1'
#
loop_
_entity.id
_entity.type
_entity.pdbx_description
1 polymer ?
#
loop_
_entity_poly.entity_id
_entity_poly.type
_entity_poly.pdbx_seq_one_letter_code
_entity_poly.pdbx_strand_id
1 'polypeptide(L)'
;MTSRAQTASPETLLLREPALSRDKLAFSYAGDIWTANRDGSNPQRLTVGPGVETSPHFSPDGQWIAFTGDYDRNPDVYVVPIGGGQPRRLTWHPSADVVRDWTPDGKSILFSSSQEAYARSLQLFTVAVAGGLPTRLPLLMGEKGSYSADGKTLAHTHITNATTTWKHYRGGQTGPIWLTNLQTLATEEIPHENATDTSPRWLGGKVYFLSDRQRTNNVFVYDVASKKVEQLTRHTDYDVKALAGYGTELVYEQAGRLHVLNTESGKATALKISITPEVLALRPQYRNVATMLRSAAISPTGMRAVVEARGDIFTVPAKKGESRNLTHSDGAHERYPAWSPDGTRIAYVSDVSGEYQLHVQDQRGIKPAEAYSLGAPSFYFHPLWSPDSKKIAYTDKKLNLWYLNLATKKPVRVATDAFGPVRGEPVMAPAWSPDAQWLAYSALMPNHLRTVYVYHVPTGRRFAISDGRSDATSPAFSRDGKYLFFAASTDVGLRTTWLDMTAYDRMSKRTLYVAVLNQKDASPFAPQSDEEKDAATKPDSVVVGKPVGNRPAPKVAIKDLKGKKPASVKVVIDTLGMSQRVLVVPGSAVGALADVEVADGDKLFYLEDMPAATPAGPTATVPEPTQRLHRFDLKERKDDVFMAEVNGYALSADGKKLLYMAPNNAFGIVEAAGKPAAADGKLTLTGMDAYIDPRHEWTQMFNEVWRLERDYFYDANMHGLDWATTKKKYASFLPYVAHRADLNYLFGEMMGEMVVGHNYVSGGDMPTMQAGPVGLLGADYEVANDHYRFKRVFNGESFNPSLRAPLTGPGVNVKAGEYLLAVNNRPVRGTDNVYSFFENTVGKQITLTVNTKPTMSGAREVTVVPVASEATLRRIAWVEGNRRKVDELTGGRVAYVYLPNTGAEGYEFFNRYYFSQLDKQAVIVDERFNGGGFVADYILDLLNRPLLSYWATREGPAFTSPGASIYGPKVMLVNEFAGSGGDALPAFFRRRGLGTIVGKRTWGGLVGISGYPPLLDGGSVTSPSFGIYSPDGKWEIENIGVSPDIEVDVLPNATQNGDDPQLAKAVEVIMADLKKQPFKLQTIPAQHPERAGGKMEQ
;
A
#
# COMPACT_ATOMS: atom_id res chain seq x y z
N MET A 1 -0.51 65.41 -1.33
CA MET A 1 -0.54 64.30 -2.31
C MET A 1 0.80 63.59 -2.25
N THR A 2 0.87 62.47 -1.54
CA THR A 2 2.02 61.56 -1.56
C THR A 2 1.59 60.32 -2.32
N SER A 3 2.17 60.13 -3.51
CA SER A 3 1.95 58.95 -4.34
C SER A 3 2.35 57.70 -3.55
N ARG A 4 1.36 56.89 -3.14
CA ARG A 4 1.62 55.51 -2.75
C ARG A 4 2.10 54.80 -4.01
N ALA A 5 3.39 54.43 -4.02
CA ALA A 5 3.92 53.50 -5.00
C ALA A 5 3.05 52.24 -4.96
N GLN A 6 2.40 51.95 -6.08
CA GLN A 6 1.61 50.75 -6.30
C GLN A 6 2.61 49.59 -6.36
N THR A 7 2.87 48.95 -5.22
CA THR A 7 3.66 47.71 -5.15
C THR A 7 3.02 46.68 -6.08
N ALA A 8 3.72 46.28 -7.14
CA ALA A 8 3.25 45.24 -8.05
C ALA A 8 2.87 43.98 -7.24
N SER A 9 1.71 43.40 -7.52
CA SER A 9 1.28 42.16 -6.87
C SER A 9 2.34 41.05 -7.07
N PRO A 10 2.60 40.22 -6.05
CA PRO A 10 3.56 39.12 -6.19
C PRO A 10 3.12 38.15 -7.31
N GLU A 11 4.10 37.58 -8.02
CA GLU A 11 3.87 36.53 -9.02
C GLU A 11 3.31 35.26 -8.35
N THR A 12 2.39 34.58 -9.02
CA THR A 12 1.87 33.27 -8.62
C THR A 12 2.65 32.17 -9.34
N LEU A 13 3.10 31.14 -8.61
CA LEU A 13 3.73 29.93 -9.16
C LEU A 13 2.86 28.70 -8.88
N LEU A 14 3.33 27.54 -9.34
CA LEU A 14 2.59 26.26 -9.31
C LEU A 14 1.28 26.34 -10.11
N LEU A 15 1.33 27.08 -11.22
CA LEU A 15 0.28 27.08 -12.24
C LEU A 15 0.47 25.85 -13.12
N ARG A 16 -0.56 25.01 -13.26
CA ARG A 16 -0.41 23.68 -13.83
C ARG A 16 -1.40 23.40 -14.94
N GLU A 17 -1.06 22.40 -15.77
CA GLU A 17 -1.99 21.80 -16.75
C GLU A 17 -2.69 22.83 -17.65
N PRO A 18 -1.94 23.65 -18.41
CA PRO A 18 -2.52 24.75 -19.16
C PRO A 18 -3.29 24.25 -20.40
N ALA A 19 -4.29 25.03 -20.81
CA ALA A 19 -5.00 24.92 -22.07
C ALA A 19 -5.12 26.27 -22.77
N LEU A 20 -5.20 26.25 -24.10
CA LEU A 20 -5.19 27.46 -24.93
C LEU A 20 -6.32 27.44 -25.94
N SER A 21 -7.06 28.55 -26.02
CA SER A 21 -8.03 28.82 -27.10
C SER A 21 -7.50 29.94 -28.02
N ARG A 22 -8.35 30.40 -28.94
CA ARG A 22 -8.08 31.56 -29.80
C ARG A 22 -7.73 32.83 -29.02
N ASP A 23 -8.38 33.04 -27.89
CA ASP A 23 -8.41 34.31 -27.16
C ASP A 23 -8.13 34.20 -25.66
N LYS A 24 -8.13 32.98 -25.11
CA LYS A 24 -8.01 32.72 -23.67
C LYS A 24 -7.02 31.60 -23.36
N LEU A 25 -6.57 31.63 -22.10
CA LEU A 25 -5.76 30.63 -21.44
C LEU A 25 -6.58 30.05 -20.29
N ALA A 26 -6.48 28.75 -20.02
CA ALA A 26 -6.98 28.12 -18.81
C ALA A 26 -5.86 27.31 -18.14
N PHE A 27 -5.94 27.10 -16.83
CA PHE A 27 -4.96 26.34 -16.05
C PHE A 27 -5.53 25.94 -14.68
N SER A 28 -4.92 24.95 -14.06
CA SER A 28 -5.20 24.55 -12.66
C SER A 28 -4.30 25.32 -11.68
N TYR A 29 -4.88 25.79 -10.58
CA TYR A 29 -4.17 26.41 -9.47
C TYR A 29 -4.96 26.28 -8.16
N ALA A 30 -4.28 25.90 -7.07
CA ALA A 30 -4.84 25.78 -5.73
C ALA A 30 -6.06 24.86 -5.60
N GLY A 31 -6.17 23.84 -6.47
CA GLY A 31 -7.30 22.91 -6.52
C GLY A 31 -8.42 23.30 -7.49
N ASP A 32 -8.34 24.47 -8.15
CA ASP A 32 -9.40 24.95 -9.05
C ASP A 32 -8.92 25.20 -10.48
N ILE A 33 -9.87 25.33 -11.40
CA ILE A 33 -9.64 25.83 -12.76
C ILE A 33 -9.77 27.36 -12.80
N TRP A 34 -8.80 27.98 -13.46
CA TRP A 34 -8.72 29.41 -13.72
C TRP A 34 -8.67 29.69 -15.21
N THR A 35 -9.12 30.87 -15.60
CA THR A 35 -8.96 31.41 -16.96
C THR A 35 -8.24 32.74 -16.93
N ALA A 36 -7.55 33.11 -18.01
CA ALA A 36 -6.89 34.40 -18.18
C ALA A 36 -6.89 34.79 -19.67
N ASN A 37 -6.50 36.03 -19.97
CA ASN A 37 -6.09 36.39 -21.32
C ASN A 37 -4.82 35.63 -21.70
N ARG A 38 -4.51 35.52 -23.01
CA ARG A 38 -3.35 34.73 -23.50
C ARG A 38 -1.99 35.25 -23.03
N ASP A 39 -1.90 36.52 -22.66
CA ASP A 39 -0.71 37.14 -22.06
C ASP A 39 -0.62 36.91 -20.54
N GLY A 40 -1.56 36.18 -19.94
CA GLY A 40 -1.65 35.92 -18.51
C GLY A 40 -2.38 37.02 -17.71
N SER A 41 -2.83 38.09 -18.35
CA SER A 41 -3.56 39.17 -17.69
C SER A 41 -5.02 38.78 -17.37
N ASN A 42 -5.62 39.46 -16.41
CA ASN A 42 -7.01 39.26 -15.98
C ASN A 42 -7.36 37.79 -15.61
N PRO A 43 -6.66 37.18 -14.65
CA PRO A 43 -7.01 35.84 -14.18
C PRO A 43 -8.35 35.84 -13.44
N GLN A 44 -9.20 34.86 -13.74
CA GLN A 44 -10.54 34.68 -13.18
C GLN A 44 -10.73 33.22 -12.75
N ARG A 45 -11.21 33.01 -11.52
CA ARG A 45 -11.52 31.68 -11.00
C ARG A 45 -12.79 31.16 -11.67
N LEU A 46 -12.73 29.97 -12.26
CA LEU A 46 -13.84 29.39 -13.02
C LEU A 46 -14.63 28.37 -12.20
N THR A 47 -13.94 27.55 -11.42
CA THR A 47 -14.53 26.54 -10.52
C THR A 47 -14.29 26.90 -9.07
N VAL A 48 -15.24 26.50 -8.21
CA VAL A 48 -15.13 26.59 -6.76
C VAL A 48 -15.77 25.35 -6.19
N GLY A 49 -14.99 24.54 -5.50
CA GLY A 49 -15.51 23.42 -4.72
C GLY A 49 -14.49 22.95 -3.70
N PRO A 50 -14.91 22.04 -2.80
CA PRO A 50 -13.96 21.45 -1.88
C PRO A 50 -13.07 20.41 -2.60
N GLY A 51 -13.38 19.96 -3.81
CA GLY A 51 -12.59 18.99 -4.56
C GLY A 51 -11.27 19.52 -5.17
N VAL A 52 -10.66 18.71 -6.03
CA VAL A 52 -9.54 19.06 -6.89
C VAL A 52 -9.98 18.99 -8.35
N GLU A 53 -9.84 20.11 -9.06
CA GLU A 53 -10.10 20.20 -10.49
C GLU A 53 -8.82 20.28 -11.32
N THR A 54 -8.76 19.44 -12.37
CA THR A 54 -7.57 19.21 -13.19
C THR A 54 -7.91 19.10 -14.67
N SER A 55 -6.87 19.14 -15.51
CA SER A 55 -6.92 18.84 -16.94
C SER A 55 -7.97 19.66 -17.73
N PRO A 56 -7.99 21.00 -17.60
CA PRO A 56 -8.91 21.84 -18.36
C PRO A 56 -8.61 21.77 -19.86
N HIS A 57 -9.64 21.71 -20.70
CA HIS A 57 -9.53 21.75 -22.16
C HIS A 57 -10.67 22.59 -22.76
N PHE A 58 -10.32 23.54 -23.65
CA PHE A 58 -11.31 24.35 -24.36
C PHE A 58 -12.01 23.56 -25.46
N SER A 59 -13.31 23.79 -25.62
CA SER A 59 -14.03 23.38 -26.83
C SER A 59 -13.45 24.08 -28.07
N PRO A 60 -13.57 23.49 -29.28
CA PRO A 60 -13.02 24.08 -30.51
C PRO A 60 -13.56 25.49 -30.82
N ASP A 61 -14.79 25.80 -30.39
CA ASP A 61 -15.42 27.11 -30.52
C ASP A 61 -15.04 28.11 -29.40
N GLY A 62 -14.31 27.65 -28.37
CA GLY A 62 -13.88 28.46 -27.22
C GLY A 62 -14.99 28.81 -26.23
N GLN A 63 -16.19 28.23 -26.34
CA GLN A 63 -17.32 28.58 -25.46
C GLN A 63 -17.36 27.79 -24.15
N TRP A 64 -16.74 26.61 -24.11
CA TRP A 64 -16.80 25.67 -23.00
C TRP A 64 -15.41 25.23 -22.56
N ILE A 65 -15.29 24.85 -21.29
CA ILE A 65 -14.16 24.12 -20.74
C ILE A 65 -14.66 22.77 -20.25
N ALA A 66 -14.05 21.69 -20.74
CA ALA A 66 -14.14 20.36 -20.13
C ALA A 66 -12.99 20.21 -19.13
N PHE A 67 -13.24 19.57 -17.99
CA PHE A 67 -12.24 19.35 -16.96
C PHE A 67 -12.57 18.09 -16.15
N THR A 68 -11.58 17.59 -15.42
CA THR A 68 -11.79 16.52 -14.43
C THR A 68 -12.00 17.15 -13.07
N GLY A 69 -13.09 16.78 -12.39
CA GLY A 69 -13.38 17.21 -11.03
C GLY A 69 -13.76 16.02 -10.16
N ASP A 70 -13.44 16.07 -8.87
CA ASP A 70 -13.71 14.97 -7.92
C ASP A 70 -14.82 15.30 -6.91
N TYR A 71 -15.68 16.28 -7.22
CA TYR A 71 -16.76 16.80 -6.35
C TYR A 71 -17.57 15.71 -5.62
N ASP A 72 -17.80 14.59 -6.30
CA ASP A 72 -18.62 13.47 -5.83
C ASP A 72 -17.78 12.22 -5.45
N ARG A 73 -16.56 12.42 -4.89
CA ARG A 73 -15.57 11.38 -4.48
C ARG A 73 -14.92 10.59 -5.62
N ASN A 74 -15.29 10.82 -6.87
CA ASN A 74 -14.70 10.18 -8.02
C ASN A 74 -14.24 11.25 -9.01
N PRO A 75 -13.04 11.15 -9.60
CA PRO A 75 -12.67 11.99 -10.74
C PRO A 75 -13.60 11.69 -11.91
N ASP A 76 -14.48 12.64 -12.24
CA ASP A 76 -15.43 12.53 -13.35
C ASP A 76 -15.22 13.66 -14.37
N VAL A 77 -15.81 13.52 -15.55
CA VAL A 77 -15.79 14.55 -16.60
C VAL A 77 -16.88 15.58 -16.33
N TYR A 78 -16.51 16.86 -16.27
CA TYR A 78 -17.42 17.99 -16.16
C TYR A 78 -17.21 18.98 -17.32
N VAL A 79 -18.25 19.78 -17.60
CA VAL A 79 -18.18 20.93 -18.50
C VAL A 79 -18.74 22.19 -17.84
N VAL A 80 -18.15 23.34 -18.16
CA VAL A 80 -18.59 24.66 -17.68
C VAL A 80 -18.43 25.72 -18.78
N PRO A 81 -19.33 26.71 -18.91
CA PRO A 81 -19.13 27.83 -19.83
C PRO A 81 -17.88 28.63 -19.48
N ILE A 82 -17.20 29.19 -20.47
CA ILE A 82 -16.00 30.03 -20.24
C ILE A 82 -16.29 31.29 -19.39
N GLY A 83 -17.53 31.77 -19.39
CA GLY A 83 -17.99 32.88 -18.54
C GLY A 83 -18.26 32.49 -17.09
N GLY A 84 -18.08 31.22 -16.72
CA GLY A 84 -18.44 30.66 -15.42
C GLY A 84 -19.90 30.17 -15.35
N GLY A 85 -20.28 29.67 -14.19
CA GLY A 85 -21.59 29.07 -13.94
C GLY A 85 -21.47 27.75 -13.17
N GLN A 86 -22.58 27.02 -13.05
CA GLN A 86 -22.59 25.71 -12.42
C GLN A 86 -22.00 24.66 -13.37
N PRO A 87 -20.94 23.93 -12.96
CA PRO A 87 -20.43 22.81 -13.76
C PRO A 87 -21.48 21.73 -13.94
N ARG A 88 -21.47 21.08 -15.11
CA ARG A 88 -22.34 19.94 -15.41
C ARG A 88 -21.53 18.67 -15.57
N ARG A 89 -21.84 17.67 -14.76
CA ARG A 89 -21.26 16.33 -14.80
C ARG A 89 -21.69 15.58 -16.07
N LEU A 90 -20.79 14.83 -16.68
CA LEU A 90 -21.02 14.02 -17.88
C LEU A 90 -20.81 12.51 -17.66
N THR A 91 -20.00 12.12 -16.67
CA THR A 91 -19.71 10.71 -16.35
C THR A 91 -20.01 10.37 -14.89
N TRP A 92 -20.33 9.09 -14.65
CA TRP A 92 -20.77 8.54 -13.36
C TRP A 92 -20.18 7.15 -13.09
N HIS A 93 -19.20 6.69 -13.88
CA HIS A 93 -18.60 5.38 -13.65
C HIS A 93 -17.68 5.47 -12.41
N PRO A 94 -17.61 4.46 -11.51
CA PRO A 94 -16.76 4.53 -10.31
C PRO A 94 -15.24 4.39 -10.59
N SER A 95 -14.82 4.48 -11.86
CA SER A 95 -13.40 4.57 -12.24
C SER A 95 -13.06 6.03 -12.46
N ALA A 96 -11.79 6.40 -12.25
CA ALA A 96 -11.34 7.75 -12.54
C ALA A 96 -11.41 8.04 -14.04
N ASP A 97 -12.09 9.12 -14.39
CA ASP A 97 -12.24 9.63 -15.75
C ASP A 97 -11.46 10.94 -15.91
N VAL A 98 -10.36 10.87 -16.67
CA VAL A 98 -9.43 12.01 -16.84
C VAL A 98 -9.60 12.63 -18.22
N VAL A 99 -10.00 13.90 -18.30
CA VAL A 99 -10.18 14.65 -19.55
C VAL A 99 -8.85 14.78 -20.29
N ARG A 100 -8.87 14.53 -21.61
CA ARG A 100 -7.67 14.56 -22.47
C ARG A 100 -7.76 15.54 -23.63
N ASP A 101 -8.93 15.72 -24.25
CA ASP A 101 -9.14 16.69 -25.33
C ASP A 101 -10.64 16.78 -25.69
N TRP A 102 -10.97 17.56 -26.72
CA TRP A 102 -12.27 17.53 -27.40
C TRP A 102 -12.18 16.80 -28.75
N THR A 103 -13.31 16.28 -29.24
CA THR A 103 -13.40 15.91 -30.65
C THR A 103 -13.32 17.18 -31.52
N PRO A 104 -12.72 17.13 -32.73
CA PRO A 104 -12.56 18.32 -33.57
C PRO A 104 -13.87 19.05 -33.93
N ASP A 105 -14.99 18.32 -33.96
CA ASP A 105 -16.32 18.86 -34.21
C ASP A 105 -16.99 19.50 -32.98
N GLY A 106 -16.34 19.44 -31.81
CA GLY A 106 -16.81 20.00 -30.54
C GLY A 106 -18.00 19.26 -29.90
N LYS A 107 -18.41 18.11 -30.43
CA LYS A 107 -19.61 17.41 -29.95
C LYS A 107 -19.37 16.47 -28.78
N SER A 108 -18.12 16.04 -28.57
CA SER A 108 -17.76 15.09 -27.51
C SER A 108 -16.43 15.43 -26.85
N ILE A 109 -16.26 14.95 -25.62
CA ILE A 109 -15.06 15.08 -24.80
C ILE A 109 -14.31 13.75 -24.87
N LEU A 110 -13.02 13.79 -25.17
CA LEU A 110 -12.09 12.66 -25.07
C LEU A 110 -11.56 12.57 -23.64
N PHE A 111 -11.63 11.38 -23.04
CA PHE A 111 -11.10 11.13 -21.70
C PHE A 111 -10.48 9.73 -21.60
N SER A 112 -9.61 9.51 -20.62
CA SER A 112 -9.04 8.19 -20.32
C SER A 112 -9.67 7.61 -19.05
N SER A 113 -9.99 6.32 -19.07
CA SER A 113 -10.61 5.60 -17.95
C SER A 113 -10.21 4.12 -17.96
N SER A 114 -10.40 3.45 -16.82
CA SER A 114 -10.26 1.99 -16.67
C SER A 114 -11.60 1.26 -16.68
N GLN A 115 -12.71 1.92 -17.04
CA GLN A 115 -14.06 1.38 -16.90
C GLN A 115 -14.30 0.01 -17.60
N GLU A 116 -13.64 -0.25 -18.74
CA GLU A 116 -13.75 -1.53 -19.46
C GLU A 116 -12.47 -2.39 -19.39
N ALA A 117 -11.52 -2.04 -18.52
CA ALA A 117 -10.25 -2.74 -18.41
C ALA A 117 -10.40 -4.09 -17.70
N TYR A 118 -9.71 -5.12 -18.20
CA TYR A 118 -9.59 -6.44 -17.57
C TYR A 118 -8.27 -6.61 -16.79
N ALA A 119 -7.36 -5.66 -16.92
CA ALA A 119 -6.04 -5.63 -16.29
C ALA A 119 -5.62 -4.17 -16.00
N ARG A 120 -4.36 -3.94 -15.62
CA ARG A 120 -3.82 -2.63 -15.20
C ARG A 120 -3.53 -1.69 -16.39
N SER A 121 -4.54 -1.36 -17.19
CA SER A 121 -4.41 -0.49 -18.36
C SER A 121 -5.50 0.59 -18.40
N LEU A 122 -5.20 1.73 -19.01
CA LEU A 122 -6.19 2.76 -19.36
C LEU A 122 -6.64 2.61 -20.81
N GLN A 123 -7.84 3.12 -21.08
CA GLN A 123 -8.48 3.16 -22.39
C GLN A 123 -9.01 4.56 -22.66
N LEU A 124 -9.06 4.95 -23.94
CA LEU A 124 -9.63 6.22 -24.37
C LEU A 124 -11.12 6.08 -24.70
N PHE A 125 -11.92 7.02 -24.19
CA PHE A 125 -13.38 7.09 -24.35
C PHE A 125 -13.80 8.46 -24.85
N THR A 126 -14.96 8.53 -25.48
CA THR A 126 -15.66 9.78 -25.77
C THR A 126 -17.02 9.82 -25.09
N VAL A 127 -17.39 10.97 -24.52
CA VAL A 127 -18.75 11.25 -24.04
C VAL A 127 -19.29 12.50 -24.73
N ALA A 128 -20.53 12.46 -25.19
CA ALA A 128 -21.14 13.61 -25.85
C ALA A 128 -21.36 14.76 -24.85
N VAL A 129 -21.25 16.00 -25.33
CA VAL A 129 -21.54 17.19 -24.50
C VAL A 129 -22.97 17.12 -23.96
N ALA A 130 -23.92 16.57 -24.70
CA ALA A 130 -25.30 16.40 -24.25
C ALA A 130 -25.46 15.39 -23.10
N GLY A 131 -24.43 14.61 -22.75
CA GLY A 131 -24.51 13.46 -21.85
C GLY A 131 -24.80 12.15 -22.60
N GLY A 132 -25.16 11.10 -21.86
CA GLY A 132 -25.40 9.75 -22.41
C GLY A 132 -24.29 8.76 -22.06
N LEU A 133 -24.28 7.61 -22.74
CA LEU A 133 -23.30 6.54 -22.53
C LEU A 133 -21.91 6.91 -23.09
N PRO A 134 -20.85 6.90 -22.28
CA PRO A 134 -19.49 7.01 -22.81
C PRO A 134 -19.12 5.82 -23.70
N THR A 135 -18.43 6.08 -24.81
CA THR A 135 -18.07 5.06 -25.81
C THR A 135 -16.56 4.93 -25.90
N ARG A 136 -16.03 3.71 -25.75
CA ARG A 136 -14.61 3.43 -25.93
C ARG A 136 -14.21 3.64 -27.39
N LEU A 137 -13.07 4.29 -27.63
CA LEU A 137 -12.42 4.27 -28.94
C LEU A 137 -12.05 2.82 -29.32
N PRO A 138 -11.89 2.48 -30.62
CA PRO A 138 -11.52 1.14 -31.07
C PRO A 138 -10.03 0.82 -30.82
N LEU A 139 -9.54 1.14 -29.62
CA LEU A 139 -8.19 0.94 -29.14
C LEU A 139 -8.25 0.09 -27.86
N LEU A 140 -7.41 -0.95 -27.78
CA LEU A 140 -7.38 -1.83 -26.62
C LEU A 140 -6.90 -1.11 -25.35
N MET A 141 -5.93 -0.21 -25.53
CA MET A 141 -5.29 0.59 -24.49
C MET A 141 -4.98 2.00 -25.04
N GLY A 142 -4.92 2.98 -24.14
CA GLY A 142 -4.49 4.35 -24.45
C GLY A 142 -4.70 5.30 -23.28
N GLU A 143 -3.79 6.26 -23.11
CA GLU A 143 -3.83 7.22 -22.00
C GLU A 143 -4.10 8.65 -22.48
N LYS A 144 -3.34 9.15 -23.45
CA LYS A 144 -3.42 10.54 -23.92
C LYS A 144 -3.57 10.53 -25.43
N GLY A 145 -4.33 11.47 -25.98
CA GLY A 145 -4.51 11.56 -27.42
C GLY A 145 -4.91 12.95 -27.91
N SER A 146 -4.58 13.25 -29.16
CA SER A 146 -4.98 14.47 -29.86
C SER A 146 -5.30 14.17 -31.33
N TYR A 147 -6.45 14.65 -31.81
CA TYR A 147 -6.98 14.35 -33.13
C TYR A 147 -6.33 15.18 -34.23
N SER A 148 -6.16 14.60 -35.42
CA SER A 148 -6.01 15.37 -36.66
C SER A 148 -7.22 16.28 -36.87
N ALA A 149 -7.05 17.38 -37.62
CA ALA A 149 -8.11 18.37 -37.83
C ALA A 149 -9.39 17.79 -38.47
N ASP A 150 -9.27 16.71 -39.25
CA ASP A 150 -10.40 15.99 -39.87
C ASP A 150 -11.00 14.90 -38.97
N GLY A 151 -10.45 14.67 -37.77
CA GLY A 151 -10.89 13.66 -36.81
C GLY A 151 -10.63 12.21 -37.21
N LYS A 152 -9.93 11.95 -38.32
CA LYS A 152 -9.70 10.57 -38.81
C LYS A 152 -8.52 9.87 -38.16
N THR A 153 -7.52 10.62 -37.74
CA THR A 153 -6.29 10.08 -37.15
C THR A 153 -6.13 10.61 -35.73
N LEU A 154 -5.66 9.76 -34.83
CA LEU A 154 -5.35 10.13 -33.46
C LEU A 154 -3.84 9.95 -33.24
N ALA A 155 -3.17 11.01 -32.78
CA ALA A 155 -1.84 10.88 -32.18
C ALA A 155 -2.03 10.53 -30.69
N HIS A 156 -1.56 9.36 -30.24
CA HIS A 156 -1.82 8.90 -28.87
C HIS A 156 -0.68 8.11 -28.25
N THR A 157 -0.67 8.06 -26.92
CA THR A 157 0.14 7.11 -26.15
C THR A 157 -0.70 5.86 -25.88
N HIS A 158 -0.22 4.69 -26.32
CA HIS A 158 -0.96 3.44 -26.23
C HIS A 158 -0.80 2.72 -24.88
N ILE A 159 0.25 3.05 -24.12
CA ILE A 159 0.48 2.61 -22.74
C ILE A 159 0.59 3.82 -21.80
N THR A 160 0.45 3.58 -20.50
CA THR A 160 0.66 4.58 -19.47
C THR A 160 2.14 4.77 -19.18
N ASN A 161 2.55 6.01 -18.91
CA ASN A 161 3.90 6.28 -18.41
C ASN A 161 4.11 5.64 -17.02
N ALA A 162 5.35 5.23 -16.70
CA ALA A 162 5.72 4.54 -15.46
C ALA A 162 5.16 5.19 -14.19
N THR A 163 5.66 6.38 -13.85
CA THR A 163 5.07 7.27 -12.84
C THR A 163 5.50 8.69 -13.15
N THR A 164 4.75 9.68 -12.67
CA THR A 164 5.13 11.10 -12.76
C THR A 164 6.31 11.46 -11.85
N THR A 165 6.67 10.57 -10.92
CA THR A 165 7.76 10.69 -9.95
C THR A 165 9.07 10.06 -10.44
N TRP A 166 9.10 9.45 -11.62
CA TRP A 166 10.30 8.79 -12.13
C TRP A 166 10.85 9.52 -13.36
N LYS A 167 11.75 10.48 -13.10
CA LYS A 167 12.44 11.21 -14.18
C LYS A 167 13.44 10.28 -14.86
N HIS A 168 13.67 10.49 -16.16
CA HIS A 168 14.64 9.73 -16.96
C HIS A 168 14.38 8.21 -16.95
N TYR A 169 13.11 7.82 -16.98
CA TYR A 169 12.70 6.42 -17.03
C TYR A 169 13.06 5.77 -18.38
N ARG A 170 13.57 4.54 -18.38
CA ARG A 170 14.11 3.81 -19.55
C ARG A 170 13.69 2.34 -19.62
N GLY A 171 12.77 1.91 -18.76
CA GLY A 171 12.17 0.58 -18.80
C GLY A 171 11.09 0.41 -19.88
N GLY A 172 10.31 -0.67 -19.81
CA GLY A 172 9.34 -1.06 -20.85
C GLY A 172 8.23 -0.05 -21.16
N GLN A 173 7.90 0.87 -20.26
CA GLN A 173 6.84 1.87 -20.46
C GLN A 173 7.28 3.15 -21.18
N THR A 174 8.43 3.13 -21.86
CA THR A 174 8.83 4.19 -22.81
C THR A 174 8.21 3.92 -24.19
N GLY A 175 6.87 3.94 -24.26
CA GLY A 175 6.17 3.70 -25.52
C GLY A 175 6.29 4.88 -26.49
N PRO A 176 6.39 4.65 -27.82
CA PRO A 176 6.30 5.71 -28.80
C PRO A 176 4.90 6.33 -28.86
N ILE A 177 4.81 7.53 -29.44
CA ILE A 177 3.55 8.10 -29.88
C ILE A 177 3.12 7.42 -31.17
N TRP A 178 1.87 6.94 -31.20
CA TRP A 178 1.25 6.28 -32.33
C TRP A 178 0.32 7.23 -33.07
N LEU A 179 0.36 7.18 -34.40
CA LEU A 179 -0.62 7.80 -35.30
C LEU A 179 -1.54 6.71 -35.82
N THR A 180 -2.74 6.60 -35.25
CA THR A 180 -3.71 5.56 -35.62
C THR A 180 -4.88 6.16 -36.38
N ASN A 181 -5.15 5.65 -37.59
CA ASN A 181 -6.39 5.95 -38.30
C ASN A 181 -7.55 5.21 -37.62
N LEU A 182 -8.57 5.92 -37.15
CA LEU A 182 -9.64 5.34 -36.33
C LEU A 182 -10.66 4.53 -37.14
N GLN A 183 -10.65 4.60 -38.47
CA GLN A 183 -11.50 3.78 -39.33
C GLN A 183 -10.84 2.47 -39.75
N THR A 184 -9.57 2.51 -40.16
CA THR A 184 -8.82 1.34 -40.65
C THR A 184 -7.97 0.67 -39.58
N LEU A 185 -7.74 1.37 -38.46
CA LEU A 185 -6.83 0.98 -37.36
C LEU A 185 -5.37 0.80 -37.79
N ALA A 186 -5.02 1.22 -39.01
CA ALA A 186 -3.64 1.32 -39.46
C ALA A 186 -2.89 2.30 -38.55
N THR A 187 -1.74 1.87 -38.05
CA THR A 187 -0.97 2.59 -37.04
C THR A 187 0.46 2.78 -37.52
N GLU A 188 0.96 4.00 -37.39
CA GLU A 188 2.36 4.39 -37.63
C GLU A 188 2.97 4.90 -36.33
N GLU A 189 4.22 4.53 -36.06
CA GLU A 189 4.97 5.03 -34.90
C GLU A 189 5.80 6.26 -35.28
N ILE A 190 5.79 7.30 -34.44
CA ILE A 190 6.73 8.41 -34.56
C ILE A 190 8.15 7.91 -34.21
N PRO A 191 9.21 8.35 -34.91
CA PRO A 191 10.60 7.96 -34.60
C PRO A 191 10.95 8.13 -33.13
N HIS A 192 11.44 7.07 -32.49
CA HIS A 192 11.58 6.96 -31.03
C HIS A 192 12.93 6.38 -30.60
N GLU A 193 13.49 6.87 -29.48
CA GLU A 193 14.85 6.56 -28.99
C GLU A 193 14.84 6.20 -27.49
N ASN A 194 14.09 5.17 -27.08
CA ASN A 194 13.93 4.68 -25.70
C ASN A 194 13.84 5.82 -24.67
N ALA A 195 12.83 6.67 -24.82
CA ALA A 195 12.63 7.89 -24.03
C ALA A 195 11.16 8.02 -23.62
N THR A 196 10.84 8.85 -22.64
CA THR A 196 9.45 9.09 -22.26
C THR A 196 8.82 10.09 -23.23
N ASP A 197 8.18 9.61 -24.30
CA ASP A 197 7.43 10.45 -25.24
C ASP A 197 5.95 10.54 -24.79
N THR A 198 5.43 11.74 -24.52
CA THR A 198 4.10 11.92 -23.93
C THR A 198 3.41 13.20 -24.37
N SER A 199 2.13 13.34 -24.04
CA SER A 199 1.33 14.56 -24.19
C SER A 199 1.30 15.04 -25.65
N PRO A 200 0.90 14.17 -26.60
CA PRO A 200 0.82 14.56 -28.01
C PRO A 200 -0.22 15.66 -28.21
N ARG A 201 0.11 16.64 -29.05
CA ARG A 201 -0.79 17.71 -29.48
C ARG A 201 -0.68 17.89 -30.99
N TRP A 202 -1.75 17.58 -31.72
CA TRP A 202 -1.78 17.71 -33.17
C TRP A 202 -2.26 19.10 -33.56
N LEU A 203 -1.45 19.85 -34.33
CA LEU A 203 -1.83 21.15 -34.89
C LEU A 203 -1.36 21.23 -36.36
N GLY A 204 -2.31 21.40 -37.28
CA GLY A 204 -2.03 21.41 -38.72
C GLY A 204 -1.39 20.10 -39.19
N GLY A 205 -0.27 20.20 -39.91
CA GLY A 205 0.50 19.04 -40.40
C GLY A 205 1.55 18.49 -39.43
N LYS A 206 1.49 18.86 -38.15
CA LYS A 206 2.53 18.54 -37.16
C LYS A 206 1.94 17.99 -35.85
N VAL A 207 2.69 17.11 -35.20
CA VAL A 207 2.41 16.58 -33.86
C VAL A 207 3.49 17.05 -32.91
N TYR A 208 3.12 17.86 -31.92
CA TYR A 208 4.02 18.31 -30.85
C TYR A 208 3.90 17.37 -29.66
N PHE A 209 4.98 17.15 -28.93
CA PHE A 209 4.98 16.25 -27.79
C PHE A 209 6.08 16.60 -26.80
N LEU A 210 5.98 16.06 -25.58
CA LEU A 210 7.02 16.16 -24.58
C LEU A 210 7.91 14.93 -24.65
N SER A 211 9.21 15.12 -24.53
CA SER A 211 10.19 14.04 -24.54
C SER A 211 11.40 14.33 -23.67
N ASP A 212 11.89 13.30 -23.00
CA ASP A 212 13.05 13.32 -22.11
C ASP A 212 14.33 12.76 -22.79
N ARG A 213 14.37 12.73 -24.14
CA ARG A 213 15.54 12.30 -24.95
C ARG A 213 16.85 12.96 -24.53
N GLN A 214 16.78 14.22 -24.09
CA GLN A 214 17.92 15.00 -23.57
C GLN A 214 17.97 15.04 -22.05
N ARG A 215 17.50 13.98 -21.40
CA ARG A 215 17.26 13.87 -19.96
C ARG A 215 16.11 14.77 -19.51
N THR A 216 16.24 16.09 -19.51
CA THR A 216 15.14 16.98 -19.10
C THR A 216 14.02 16.97 -20.14
N ASN A 217 12.78 16.81 -19.70
CA ASN A 217 11.60 16.86 -20.57
C ASN A 217 11.51 18.20 -21.30
N ASN A 218 11.37 18.16 -22.62
CA ASN A 218 11.28 19.33 -23.49
C ASN A 218 10.23 19.12 -24.58
N VAL A 219 9.86 20.20 -25.28
CA VAL A 219 8.94 20.15 -26.41
C VAL A 219 9.67 19.72 -27.67
N PHE A 220 9.13 18.69 -28.34
CA PHE A 220 9.54 18.20 -29.64
C PHE A 220 8.39 18.33 -30.64
N VAL A 221 8.71 18.27 -31.92
CA VAL A 221 7.74 18.29 -33.01
C VAL A 221 8.06 17.21 -34.03
N TYR A 222 7.02 16.51 -34.48
CA TYR A 222 7.03 15.60 -35.62
C TYR A 222 6.27 16.22 -36.77
N ASP A 223 6.90 16.30 -37.95
CA ASP A 223 6.26 16.73 -39.17
C ASP A 223 5.70 15.52 -39.93
N VAL A 224 4.38 15.47 -40.11
CA VAL A 224 3.68 14.27 -40.63
C VAL A 224 4.04 14.00 -42.09
N ALA A 225 4.34 15.03 -42.88
CA ALA A 225 4.65 14.88 -44.30
C ALA A 225 6.10 14.41 -44.52
N SER A 226 7.06 15.03 -43.84
CA SER A 226 8.49 14.73 -43.98
C SER A 226 9.00 13.63 -43.05
N LYS A 227 8.19 13.24 -42.05
CA LYS A 227 8.51 12.26 -41.01
C LYS A 227 9.71 12.62 -40.12
N LYS A 228 10.01 13.92 -40.00
CA LYS A 228 11.15 14.41 -39.21
C LYS A 228 10.74 14.80 -37.81
N VAL A 229 11.60 14.49 -36.84
CA VAL A 229 11.48 14.92 -35.44
C VAL A 229 12.51 16.01 -35.14
N GLU A 230 12.08 17.11 -34.52
CA GLU A 230 12.93 18.24 -34.12
C GLU A 230 12.64 18.66 -32.68
N GLN A 231 13.67 19.13 -31.97
CA GLN A 231 13.55 19.67 -30.61
C GLN A 231 13.31 21.18 -30.64
N LEU A 232 12.28 21.66 -29.94
CA LEU A 232 11.91 23.08 -29.90
C LEU A 232 12.39 23.81 -28.65
N THR A 233 12.38 23.18 -27.48
CA THR A 233 12.87 23.78 -26.22
C THR A 233 14.09 23.03 -25.69
N ARG A 234 14.93 23.71 -24.89
CA ARG A 234 16.21 23.17 -24.38
C ARG A 234 16.42 23.50 -22.89
N HIS A 235 15.38 23.35 -22.08
CA HIS A 235 15.47 23.51 -20.61
C HIS A 235 16.32 22.41 -20.00
N THR A 236 17.07 22.73 -18.95
CA THR A 236 17.98 21.81 -18.24
C THR A 236 17.81 21.85 -16.73
N ASP A 237 16.98 22.75 -16.20
CA ASP A 237 16.78 23.01 -14.79
C ASP A 237 15.53 22.32 -14.24
N TYR A 238 14.40 22.41 -14.94
CA TYR A 238 13.15 21.70 -14.63
C TYR A 238 12.52 21.14 -15.89
N ASP A 239 11.84 20.01 -15.73
CA ASP A 239 11.06 19.37 -16.78
C ASP A 239 9.94 20.29 -17.29
N VAL A 240 9.78 20.33 -18.61
CA VAL A 240 8.54 20.79 -19.22
C VAL A 240 7.46 19.75 -18.93
N LYS A 241 6.32 20.21 -18.42
CA LYS A 241 5.15 19.40 -18.08
C LYS A 241 3.90 19.96 -18.74
N ALA A 242 2.97 19.07 -19.06
CA ALA A 242 1.73 19.37 -19.77
C ALA A 242 1.94 20.14 -21.09
N LEU A 243 1.09 19.92 -22.08
CA LEU A 243 1.25 20.58 -23.37
C LEU A 243 -0.11 20.76 -24.00
N ALA A 244 -0.41 22.01 -24.37
CA ALA A 244 -1.59 22.36 -25.14
C ALA A 244 -1.21 23.36 -26.22
N GLY A 245 -2.15 23.66 -27.12
CA GLY A 245 -1.91 24.67 -28.14
C GLY A 245 -3.09 24.94 -29.06
N TYR A 246 -3.03 26.09 -29.71
CA TYR A 246 -4.02 26.60 -30.64
C TYR A 246 -3.32 27.39 -31.75
N GLY A 247 -3.67 27.10 -33.01
CA GLY A 247 -3.04 27.74 -34.16
C GLY A 247 -1.53 27.49 -34.21
N THR A 248 -0.73 28.55 -34.19
CA THR A 248 0.74 28.53 -34.24
C THR A 248 1.40 28.73 -32.88
N GLU A 249 0.65 28.55 -31.79
CA GLU A 249 1.16 28.73 -30.43
C GLU A 249 0.87 27.51 -29.55
N LEU A 250 1.90 27.15 -28.77
CA LEU A 250 1.84 26.13 -27.73
C LEU A 250 1.91 26.81 -26.36
N VAL A 251 1.28 26.20 -25.37
CA VAL A 251 1.45 26.55 -23.96
C VAL A 251 1.88 25.32 -23.17
N TYR A 252 2.84 25.51 -22.25
CA TYR A 252 3.35 24.45 -21.39
C TYR A 252 3.68 24.97 -19.99
N GLU A 253 3.72 24.05 -19.02
CA GLU A 253 4.15 24.31 -17.64
C GLU A 253 5.67 24.01 -17.51
N GLN A 254 6.42 24.87 -16.84
CA GLN A 254 7.81 24.62 -16.43
C GLN A 254 8.15 25.48 -15.21
N ALA A 255 8.82 24.89 -14.21
CA ALA A 255 9.21 25.57 -12.97
C ALA A 255 8.05 26.33 -12.28
N GLY A 256 6.85 25.75 -12.29
CA GLY A 256 5.63 26.36 -11.73
C GLY A 256 5.09 27.58 -12.49
N ARG A 257 5.62 27.88 -13.68
CA ARG A 257 5.14 28.94 -14.58
C ARG A 257 4.52 28.36 -15.84
N LEU A 258 3.71 29.17 -16.50
CA LEU A 258 3.22 28.90 -17.84
C LEU A 258 4.06 29.63 -18.87
N HIS A 259 4.36 28.98 -19.99
CA HIS A 259 5.14 29.54 -21.09
C HIS A 259 4.35 29.43 -22.38
N VAL A 260 4.38 30.49 -23.20
CA VAL A 260 3.84 30.46 -24.57
C VAL A 260 5.00 30.36 -25.56
N LEU A 261 4.95 29.37 -26.42
CA LEU A 261 5.90 29.11 -27.50
C LEU A 261 5.24 29.33 -28.85
N ASN A 262 5.75 30.27 -29.62
CA ASN A 262 5.35 30.44 -31.01
C ASN A 262 6.10 29.44 -31.89
N THR A 263 5.37 28.59 -32.60
CA THR A 263 5.94 27.44 -33.33
C THR A 263 6.62 27.80 -34.65
N GLU A 264 6.34 28.99 -35.20
CA GLU A 264 6.97 29.49 -36.43
C GLU A 264 8.34 30.10 -36.15
N SER A 265 8.45 30.89 -35.08
CA SER A 265 9.68 31.58 -34.68
C SER A 265 10.55 30.77 -33.72
N GLY A 266 10.00 29.75 -33.05
CA GLY A 266 10.66 29.00 -31.98
C GLY A 266 10.85 29.78 -30.67
N LYS A 267 10.28 30.99 -30.55
CA LYS A 267 10.44 31.84 -29.36
C LYS A 267 9.46 31.45 -28.26
N ALA A 268 10.00 31.12 -27.07
CA ALA A 268 9.23 30.90 -25.85
C ALA A 268 9.26 32.13 -24.92
N THR A 269 8.12 32.48 -24.32
CA THR A 269 7.97 33.58 -23.35
C THR A 269 7.27 33.09 -22.08
N ALA A 270 7.86 33.33 -20.91
CA ALA A 270 7.21 33.02 -19.64
C ALA A 270 6.10 34.04 -19.32
N LEU A 271 4.93 33.57 -18.92
CA LEU A 271 3.81 34.39 -18.50
C LEU A 271 3.92 34.73 -17.02
N LYS A 272 3.84 36.01 -16.69
CA LYS A 272 3.79 36.48 -15.30
C LYS A 272 2.33 36.69 -14.89
N ILE A 273 1.77 35.71 -14.18
CA ILE A 273 0.38 35.74 -13.70
C ILE A 273 0.39 36.06 -12.20
N SER A 274 -0.53 36.93 -11.76
CA SER A 274 -0.69 37.29 -10.35
C SER A 274 -2.14 37.08 -9.94
N ILE A 275 -2.33 36.18 -8.99
CA ILE A 275 -3.64 35.82 -8.42
C ILE A 275 -3.59 36.11 -6.92
N THR A 276 -4.63 36.77 -6.41
CA THR A 276 -4.78 37.03 -4.96
C THR A 276 -6.17 36.57 -4.50
N PRO A 277 -6.44 35.24 -4.49
CA PRO A 277 -7.72 34.71 -4.04
C PRO A 277 -7.75 34.54 -2.52
N GLU A 278 -8.96 34.46 -1.97
CA GLU A 278 -9.14 33.75 -0.71
C GLU A 278 -8.95 32.25 -0.98
N VAL A 279 -8.00 31.62 -0.28
CA VAL A 279 -7.71 30.19 -0.39
C VAL A 279 -8.02 29.53 0.95
N LEU A 280 -9.16 28.84 1.03
CA LEU A 280 -9.65 28.22 2.26
C LEU A 280 -8.69 27.17 2.82
N ALA A 281 -7.98 26.45 1.94
CA ALA A 281 -7.00 25.43 2.32
C ALA A 281 -5.78 25.99 3.08
N LEU A 282 -5.53 27.30 3.00
CA LEU A 282 -4.45 27.98 3.72
C LEU A 282 -4.88 28.54 5.08
N ARG A 283 -6.15 28.47 5.45
CA ARG A 283 -6.66 29.11 6.67
C ARG A 283 -6.24 28.33 7.92
N PRO A 284 -5.51 28.94 8.86
CA PRO A 284 -5.24 28.31 10.14
C PRO A 284 -6.55 28.07 10.92
N GLN A 285 -6.66 26.90 11.56
CA GLN A 285 -7.90 26.50 12.24
C GLN A 285 -7.68 25.39 13.26
N TYR A 286 -8.57 25.30 14.25
CA TYR A 286 -8.68 24.09 15.08
C TYR A 286 -9.42 22.99 14.32
N ARG A 287 -8.88 21.77 14.36
CA ARG A 287 -9.60 20.56 13.90
C ARG A 287 -9.55 19.49 14.97
N ASN A 288 -10.62 18.70 15.02
CA ASN A 288 -10.64 17.50 15.81
C ASN A 288 -9.78 16.42 15.12
N VAL A 289 -8.79 15.89 15.84
CA VAL A 289 -7.81 14.92 15.32
C VAL A 289 -8.00 13.52 15.93
N ALA A 290 -9.14 13.25 16.57
CA ALA A 290 -9.41 11.99 17.26
C ALA A 290 -9.40 10.76 16.33
N THR A 291 -9.62 10.94 15.03
CA THR A 291 -9.56 9.87 14.02
C THR A 291 -8.15 9.61 13.50
N MET A 292 -7.16 10.44 13.87
CA MET A 292 -5.78 10.40 13.37
C MET A 292 -4.80 9.84 14.41
N LEU A 293 -5.27 9.00 15.33
CA LEU A 293 -4.42 8.32 16.32
C LEU A 293 -3.43 7.39 15.61
N ARG A 294 -2.19 7.29 16.09
CA ARG A 294 -1.14 6.46 15.45
C ARG A 294 -0.42 5.55 16.41
N SER A 295 -0.09 6.09 17.57
CA SER A 295 0.63 5.39 18.62
C SER A 295 0.00 5.77 19.95
N ALA A 296 0.01 4.83 20.88
CA ALA A 296 -0.53 5.04 22.21
C ALA A 296 0.30 4.28 23.26
N ALA A 297 0.36 4.85 24.45
CA ALA A 297 0.90 4.20 25.64
C ALA A 297 -0.01 4.49 26.84
N ILE A 298 0.12 3.69 27.89
CA ILE A 298 -0.72 3.77 29.09
C ILE A 298 0.04 4.45 30.25
N SER A 299 -0.68 5.22 31.07
CA SER A 299 -0.09 5.78 32.30
C SER A 299 0.18 4.68 33.34
N PRO A 300 1.06 4.90 34.33
CA PRO A 300 1.51 3.85 35.27
C PRO A 300 0.42 3.11 36.04
N THR A 301 -0.73 3.74 36.25
CA THR A 301 -1.90 3.20 36.95
C THR A 301 -3.11 3.01 36.04
N GLY A 302 -2.95 3.24 34.72
CA GLY A 302 -4.03 3.21 33.73
C GLY A 302 -5.17 4.18 34.01
N MET A 303 -4.86 5.35 34.56
CA MET A 303 -5.84 6.44 34.72
C MET A 303 -5.98 7.28 33.45
N ARG A 304 -4.95 7.28 32.59
CA ARG A 304 -4.91 7.99 31.30
C ARG A 304 -4.14 7.15 30.29
N ALA A 305 -4.39 7.39 29.01
CA ALA A 305 -3.48 7.06 27.93
C ALA A 305 -2.70 8.32 27.51
N VAL A 306 -1.55 8.13 26.88
CA VAL A 306 -0.89 9.13 26.04
C VAL A 306 -0.95 8.66 24.60
N VAL A 307 -1.27 9.53 23.66
CA VAL A 307 -1.48 9.19 22.26
C VAL A 307 -0.82 10.21 21.34
N GLU A 308 -0.34 9.73 20.19
CA GLU A 308 0.07 10.53 19.04
C GLU A 308 -1.13 10.74 18.13
N ALA A 309 -1.45 11.99 17.79
CA ALA A 309 -2.46 12.34 16.81
C ALA A 309 -2.02 13.54 15.99
N ARG A 310 -1.97 13.38 14.67
CA ARG A 310 -1.57 14.43 13.71
C ARG A 310 -0.31 15.23 14.10
N GLY A 311 0.73 14.53 14.54
CA GLY A 311 2.00 15.15 14.93
C GLY A 311 2.02 15.79 16.32
N ASP A 312 0.93 15.70 17.08
CA ASP A 312 0.85 16.17 18.47
C ASP A 312 0.76 15.00 19.47
N ILE A 313 1.23 15.24 20.70
CA ILE A 313 1.09 14.31 21.83
C ILE A 313 -0.04 14.75 22.76
N PHE A 314 -1.05 13.91 22.91
CA PHE A 314 -2.19 14.13 23.80
C PHE A 314 -2.16 13.18 25.00
N THR A 315 -2.69 13.61 26.13
CA THR A 315 -3.11 12.68 27.19
C THR A 315 -4.62 12.60 27.24
N VAL A 316 -5.16 11.38 27.31
CA VAL A 316 -6.59 11.09 27.24
C VAL A 316 -7.03 10.38 28.53
N PRO A 317 -8.12 10.80 29.19
CA PRO A 317 -8.59 10.16 30.41
C PRO A 317 -9.26 8.81 30.15
N ALA A 318 -9.04 7.85 31.07
CA ALA A 318 -9.73 6.55 31.01
C ALA A 318 -11.23 6.64 31.37
N LYS A 319 -11.62 7.61 32.22
CA LYS A 319 -13.02 7.72 32.72
C LYS A 319 -13.54 9.14 32.87
N LYS A 320 -12.76 10.06 33.46
CA LYS A 320 -13.21 11.43 33.82
C LYS A 320 -12.21 12.50 33.40
N GLY A 321 -12.71 13.66 33.00
CA GLY A 321 -11.93 14.81 32.55
C GLY A 321 -11.87 14.91 31.01
N GLU A 322 -11.07 15.85 30.51
CA GLU A 322 -10.88 16.07 29.08
C GLU A 322 -9.50 15.59 28.60
N SER A 323 -9.38 15.39 27.29
CA SER A 323 -8.10 15.22 26.62
C SER A 323 -7.28 16.51 26.74
N ARG A 324 -5.95 16.38 26.73
CA ARG A 324 -5.02 17.52 26.79
C ARG A 324 -3.97 17.36 25.73
N ASN A 325 -3.88 18.29 24.79
CA ASN A 325 -2.72 18.45 23.91
C ASN A 325 -1.54 18.95 24.76
N LEU A 326 -0.41 18.24 24.74
CA LEU A 326 0.77 18.61 25.53
C LEU A 326 1.79 19.42 24.74
N THR A 327 1.82 19.23 23.43
CA THR A 327 2.89 19.73 22.57
C THR A 327 2.47 20.99 21.83
N HIS A 328 1.21 21.06 21.38
CA HIS A 328 0.69 22.19 20.60
C HIS A 328 1.61 22.52 19.40
N SER A 329 2.13 21.48 18.74
CA SER A 329 3.07 21.57 17.63
C SER A 329 2.32 21.89 16.34
N ASP A 330 2.59 23.07 15.76
CA ASP A 330 2.02 23.49 14.47
C ASP A 330 2.99 23.32 13.28
N GLY A 331 4.24 22.93 13.54
CA GLY A 331 5.30 22.74 12.53
C GLY A 331 6.34 21.68 12.90
N ALA A 332 5.95 20.69 13.72
CA ALA A 332 6.78 19.57 14.13
C ALA A 332 5.95 18.28 14.15
N HIS A 333 6.61 17.13 14.04
CA HIS A 333 5.99 15.81 14.09
C HIS A 333 6.48 15.06 15.33
N GLU A 334 5.66 15.14 16.37
CA GLU A 334 5.89 14.44 17.62
C GLU A 334 5.37 13.00 17.53
N ARG A 335 6.23 12.03 17.86
CA ARG A 335 5.96 10.61 17.60
C ARG A 335 6.23 9.72 18.80
N TYR A 336 5.55 8.58 18.82
CA TYR A 336 5.82 7.45 19.72
C TYR A 336 5.89 7.85 21.21
N PRO A 337 4.79 8.38 21.79
CA PRO A 337 4.82 8.82 23.18
C PRO A 337 4.92 7.65 24.15
N ALA A 338 5.70 7.83 25.22
CA ALA A 338 5.88 6.86 26.29
C ALA A 338 5.81 7.53 27.66
N TRP A 339 5.03 6.95 28.58
CA TRP A 339 4.84 7.47 29.93
C TRP A 339 5.88 6.90 30.89
N SER A 340 6.50 7.75 31.71
CA SER A 340 7.46 7.28 32.73
C SER A 340 6.75 6.41 33.80
N PRO A 341 7.39 5.33 34.29
CA PRO A 341 6.82 4.47 35.34
C PRO A 341 6.47 5.20 36.65
N ASP A 342 7.14 6.31 36.96
CA ASP A 342 6.82 7.17 38.12
C ASP A 342 5.59 8.08 37.90
N GLY A 343 5.09 8.17 36.67
CA GLY A 343 3.89 8.91 36.29
C GLY A 343 4.11 10.41 36.08
N THR A 344 5.34 10.89 36.18
CA THR A 344 5.62 12.33 36.20
C THR A 344 5.98 12.92 34.85
N ARG A 345 6.45 12.09 33.90
CA ARG A 345 7.02 12.55 32.63
C ARG A 345 6.52 11.73 31.44
N ILE A 346 6.57 12.36 30.27
CA ILE A 346 6.27 11.75 28.99
C ILE A 346 7.48 11.99 28.07
N ALA A 347 7.92 10.93 27.41
CA ALA A 347 8.96 10.97 26.38
C ALA A 347 8.34 10.79 25.00
N TYR A 348 8.89 11.44 23.98
CA TYR A 348 8.48 11.31 22.58
C TYR A 348 9.65 11.71 21.67
N VAL A 349 9.59 11.30 20.40
CA VAL A 349 10.56 11.70 19.38
C VAL A 349 10.03 12.94 18.66
N SER A 350 10.85 13.99 18.54
CA SER A 350 10.50 15.26 17.91
C SER A 350 11.47 15.59 16.79
N ASP A 351 10.99 16.19 15.69
CA ASP A 351 11.83 16.75 14.63
C ASP A 351 11.89 18.28 14.65
N VAL A 352 11.40 18.95 15.70
CA VAL A 352 11.31 20.41 15.79
C VAL A 352 12.67 21.11 15.63
N SER A 353 13.77 20.42 15.93
CA SER A 353 15.14 20.94 15.74
C SER A 353 15.61 20.94 14.29
N GLY A 354 14.84 20.33 13.38
CA GLY A 354 15.22 19.99 12.00
C GLY A 354 15.72 18.56 11.84
N GLU A 355 16.17 17.91 12.92
CA GLU A 355 16.52 16.49 13.01
C GLU A 355 15.80 15.83 14.21
N TYR A 356 15.70 14.50 14.21
CA TYR A 356 15.02 13.77 15.28
C TYR A 356 15.81 13.80 16.61
N GLN A 357 15.15 14.21 17.67
CA GLN A 357 15.64 14.24 19.05
C GLN A 357 14.63 13.60 19.99
N LEU A 358 15.09 13.15 21.16
CA LEU A 358 14.20 12.70 22.22
C LEU A 358 13.80 13.88 23.09
N HIS A 359 12.51 14.09 23.24
CA HIS A 359 11.94 15.13 24.08
C HIS A 359 11.33 14.49 25.33
N VAL A 360 11.56 15.10 26.48
CA VAL A 360 10.96 14.68 27.75
C VAL A 360 10.32 15.88 28.43
N GLN A 361 9.03 15.79 28.71
CA GLN A 361 8.27 16.85 29.38
C GLN A 361 7.47 16.32 30.55
N ASP A 362 7.00 17.20 31.43
CA ASP A 362 6.11 16.78 32.52
C ASP A 362 4.75 16.33 31.98
N GLN A 363 4.10 15.38 32.64
CA GLN A 363 2.83 14.79 32.16
C GLN A 363 1.67 15.79 32.03
N ARG A 364 1.81 17.01 32.55
CA ARG A 364 0.80 18.07 32.45
C ARG A 364 1.14 19.12 31.39
N GLY A 365 2.33 19.10 30.80
CA GLY A 365 2.78 20.09 29.82
C GLY A 365 2.94 21.49 30.40
N ILE A 366 3.22 21.62 31.70
CA ILE A 366 3.35 22.92 32.38
C ILE A 366 4.75 23.50 32.15
N LYS A 367 5.75 22.65 31.98
CA LYS A 367 7.14 23.02 31.69
C LYS A 367 7.48 22.67 30.25
N PRO A 368 8.30 23.50 29.57
CA PRO A 368 8.85 23.14 28.26
C PRO A 368 9.55 21.79 28.30
N ALA A 369 9.50 21.07 27.18
CA ALA A 369 10.22 19.82 27.02
C ALA A 369 11.74 20.03 27.09
N GLU A 370 12.45 19.09 27.70
CA GLU A 370 13.90 19.00 27.62
C GLU A 370 14.27 18.09 26.45
N ALA A 371 15.11 18.61 25.54
CA ALA A 371 15.60 17.86 24.38
C ALA A 371 16.90 17.12 24.70
N TYR A 372 17.02 15.90 24.18
CA TYR A 372 18.16 15.02 24.33
C TYR A 372 18.63 14.54 22.96
N SER A 373 19.92 14.72 22.68
CA SER A 373 20.53 14.18 21.45
C SER A 373 20.52 12.65 21.47
N LEU A 374 20.11 12.06 20.35
CA LEU A 374 20.15 10.61 20.12
C LEU A 374 21.41 10.18 19.35
N GLY A 375 22.32 11.12 19.08
CA GLY A 375 23.54 10.88 18.31
C GLY A 375 23.45 11.38 16.88
N ALA A 376 24.00 10.62 15.93
CA ALA A 376 24.00 10.97 14.52
C ALA A 376 22.57 10.97 13.93
N PRO A 377 22.28 11.76 12.88
CA PRO A 377 20.98 11.72 12.21
C PRO A 377 20.55 10.30 11.80
N SER A 378 19.28 10.00 12.09
CA SER A 378 18.59 8.75 11.79
C SER A 378 17.09 8.94 12.06
N PHE A 379 16.27 8.01 11.59
CA PHE A 379 14.91 7.81 12.11
C PHE A 379 14.94 6.90 13.35
N TYR A 380 14.16 7.24 14.38
CA TYR A 380 14.14 6.59 15.69
C TYR A 380 12.72 6.13 16.06
N PHE A 381 12.61 4.99 16.72
CA PHE A 381 11.33 4.35 17.04
C PHE A 381 11.19 4.07 18.55
N HIS A 382 9.94 4.16 19.02
CA HIS A 382 9.44 3.64 20.30
C HIS A 382 10.37 3.81 21.52
N PRO A 383 10.39 5.00 22.16
CA PRO A 383 10.98 5.19 23.47
C PRO A 383 10.38 4.23 24.51
N LEU A 384 11.25 3.53 25.27
CA LEU A 384 10.87 2.60 26.33
C LEU A 384 11.57 2.96 27.63
N TRP A 385 10.81 3.44 28.61
CA TRP A 385 11.34 3.82 29.92
C TRP A 385 11.84 2.63 30.73
N SER A 386 12.97 2.80 31.41
CA SER A 386 13.40 1.88 32.47
C SER A 386 12.50 1.99 33.70
N PRO A 387 12.31 0.91 34.48
CA PRO A 387 11.42 0.91 35.66
C PRO A 387 11.77 1.94 36.74
N ASP A 388 13.02 2.40 36.80
CA ASP A 388 13.49 3.46 37.71
C ASP A 388 13.26 4.88 37.18
N SER A 389 12.64 5.03 35.99
CA SER A 389 12.41 6.30 35.27
C SER A 389 13.69 7.11 34.97
N LYS A 390 14.87 6.48 34.91
CA LYS A 390 16.15 7.19 34.68
C LYS A 390 16.75 7.00 33.28
N LYS A 391 16.34 5.96 32.58
CA LYS A 391 16.88 5.58 31.26
C LYS A 391 15.73 5.33 30.29
N ILE A 392 16.02 5.49 29.01
CA ILE A 392 15.07 5.25 27.92
C ILE A 392 15.78 4.42 26.87
N ALA A 393 15.27 3.22 26.59
CA ALA A 393 15.69 2.40 25.45
C ALA A 393 14.92 2.83 24.19
N TYR A 394 15.51 2.64 23.02
CA TYR A 394 14.88 2.95 21.74
C TYR A 394 15.62 2.24 20.61
N THR A 395 15.01 2.19 19.43
CA THR A 395 15.65 1.64 18.22
C THR A 395 15.75 2.66 17.12
N ASP A 396 16.57 2.37 16.11
CA ASP A 396 16.71 3.22 14.92
C ASP A 396 16.58 2.42 13.62
N LYS A 397 16.38 3.13 12.51
CA LYS A 397 16.29 2.51 11.17
C LYS A 397 17.59 1.81 10.75
N LYS A 398 18.72 2.15 11.38
CA LYS A 398 20.03 1.50 11.18
C LYS A 398 20.15 0.20 11.96
N LEU A 399 19.01 -0.34 12.42
CA LEU A 399 18.88 -1.63 13.08
C LEU A 399 19.62 -1.70 14.43
N ASN A 400 19.77 -0.57 15.12
CA ASN A 400 20.44 -0.52 16.42
C ASN A 400 19.43 -0.45 17.57
N LEU A 401 19.79 -1.06 18.69
CA LEU A 401 19.16 -0.89 19.99
C LEU A 401 20.06 0.00 20.83
N TRP A 402 19.47 1.04 21.40
CA TRP A 402 20.16 2.02 22.23
C TRP A 402 19.50 2.13 23.60
N TYR A 403 20.22 2.68 24.58
CA TYR A 403 19.61 3.37 25.71
C TYR A 403 20.26 4.72 25.97
N LEU A 404 19.48 5.67 26.47
CA LEU A 404 19.92 6.98 26.93
C LEU A 404 19.72 7.08 28.44
N ASN A 405 20.75 7.48 29.17
CA ASN A 405 20.63 7.87 30.57
C ASN A 405 20.41 9.38 30.67
N LEU A 406 19.26 9.80 31.21
CA LEU A 406 18.83 11.20 31.25
C LEU A 406 19.73 12.10 32.08
N ALA A 407 20.38 11.58 33.13
CA ALA A 407 21.30 12.37 33.95
C ALA A 407 22.61 12.66 33.20
N THR A 408 23.13 11.67 32.46
CA THR A 408 24.41 11.79 31.74
C THR A 408 24.26 12.32 30.32
N LYS A 409 23.04 12.30 29.77
CA LYS A 409 22.70 12.70 28.39
C LYS A 409 23.49 11.99 27.30
N LYS A 410 24.03 10.80 27.58
CA LYS A 410 24.85 10.03 26.66
C LYS A 410 24.10 8.79 26.15
N PRO A 411 23.82 8.67 24.84
CA PRO A 411 23.29 7.45 24.26
C PRO A 411 24.37 6.35 24.23
N VAL A 412 23.96 5.10 24.48
CA VAL A 412 24.81 3.91 24.50
C VAL A 412 24.17 2.85 23.61
N ARG A 413 24.92 2.34 22.63
CA ARG A 413 24.49 1.26 21.76
C ARG A 413 24.59 -0.07 22.49
N VAL A 414 23.50 -0.82 22.51
CA VAL A 414 23.39 -2.16 23.11
C VAL A 414 23.72 -3.24 22.09
N ALA A 415 23.09 -3.18 20.92
CA ALA A 415 23.20 -4.18 19.87
C ALA A 415 22.86 -3.59 18.50
N THR A 416 23.22 -4.33 17.46
CA THR A 416 22.85 -4.09 16.06
C THR A 416 22.31 -5.41 15.51
N ASP A 417 21.15 -5.37 14.88
CA ASP A 417 20.57 -6.48 14.13
C ASP A 417 21.20 -6.56 12.73
N ALA A 418 21.43 -7.78 12.23
CA ALA A 418 22.15 -7.99 10.97
C ALA A 418 21.29 -7.76 9.73
N PHE A 419 19.98 -8.06 9.81
CA PHE A 419 19.10 -8.08 8.63
C PHE A 419 17.81 -7.26 8.84
N GLY A 420 17.49 -6.91 10.09
CA GLY A 420 16.30 -6.14 10.43
C GLY A 420 15.04 -7.00 10.52
N PRO A 421 13.94 -6.45 11.05
CA PRO A 421 12.74 -7.23 11.35
C PRO A 421 12.06 -7.73 10.07
N VAL A 422 11.37 -8.86 10.20
CA VAL A 422 10.35 -9.29 9.24
C VAL A 422 9.24 -8.22 9.23
N ARG A 423 8.77 -7.82 8.04
CA ARG A 423 7.84 -6.71 7.82
C ARG A 423 6.74 -6.63 8.91
N GLY A 424 6.71 -5.50 9.64
CA GLY A 424 5.70 -5.22 10.68
C GLY A 424 6.10 -5.56 12.12
N GLU A 425 7.22 -6.27 12.34
CA GLU A 425 7.69 -6.58 13.69
C GLU A 425 8.58 -5.45 14.29
N PRO A 426 8.53 -5.19 15.61
CA PRO A 426 9.45 -4.27 16.27
C PRO A 426 10.90 -4.72 16.12
N VAL A 427 11.81 -3.80 15.79
CA VAL A 427 13.25 -4.08 15.77
C VAL A 427 13.68 -4.54 17.16
N MET A 428 14.19 -5.76 17.26
CA MET A 428 14.73 -6.38 18.47
C MET A 428 13.82 -6.52 19.71
N ALA A 429 12.65 -5.89 19.76
CA ALA A 429 11.66 -5.97 20.85
C ALA A 429 12.28 -5.94 22.27
N PRO A 430 12.86 -4.81 22.71
CA PRO A 430 13.59 -4.74 23.99
C PRO A 430 12.67 -4.73 25.22
N ALA A 431 13.14 -5.30 26.33
CA ALA A 431 12.44 -5.30 27.63
C ALA A 431 13.40 -5.08 28.81
N TRP A 432 13.04 -4.17 29.71
CA TRP A 432 13.84 -3.89 30.92
C TRP A 432 13.58 -4.89 32.04
N SER A 433 14.63 -5.24 32.79
CA SER A 433 14.45 -5.93 34.08
C SER A 433 13.83 -5.00 35.13
N PRO A 434 13.08 -5.53 36.11
CA PRO A 434 12.43 -4.74 37.16
C PRO A 434 13.39 -3.90 38.02
N ASP A 435 14.68 -4.25 38.07
CA ASP A 435 15.73 -3.50 38.76
C ASP A 435 16.49 -2.48 37.89
N ALA A 436 16.08 -2.36 36.62
CA ALA A 436 16.68 -1.49 35.61
C ALA A 436 18.19 -1.71 35.36
N GLN A 437 18.72 -2.89 35.70
CA GLN A 437 20.13 -3.27 35.49
C GLN A 437 20.35 -4.13 34.24
N TRP A 438 19.28 -4.70 33.67
CA TRP A 438 19.35 -5.55 32.49
C TRP A 438 18.36 -5.11 31.41
N LEU A 439 18.74 -5.35 30.16
CA LEU A 439 17.88 -5.19 28.99
C LEU A 439 17.88 -6.51 28.22
N ALA A 440 16.72 -7.15 28.11
CA ALA A 440 16.52 -8.30 27.22
C ALA A 440 16.11 -7.81 25.83
N TYR A 441 16.49 -8.53 24.78
CA TYR A 441 16.12 -8.23 23.40
C TYR A 441 16.32 -9.47 22.52
N SER A 442 15.74 -9.46 21.32
CA SER A 442 15.87 -10.52 20.32
C SER A 442 16.68 -9.99 19.14
N ALA A 443 17.58 -10.77 18.55
CA ALA A 443 18.33 -10.31 17.37
C ALA A 443 18.51 -11.45 16.37
N LEU A 444 18.40 -11.12 15.07
CA LEU A 444 18.69 -12.08 14.01
C LEU A 444 20.18 -12.45 14.00
N MET A 445 20.43 -13.75 13.93
CA MET A 445 21.74 -14.32 13.76
C MET A 445 22.05 -14.53 12.26
N PRO A 446 23.31 -14.77 11.87
CA PRO A 446 23.68 -15.06 10.47
C PRO A 446 22.91 -16.23 9.82
N ASN A 447 22.28 -17.10 10.60
CA ASN A 447 21.41 -18.18 10.13
C ASN A 447 19.93 -17.76 9.98
N HIS A 448 19.62 -16.47 10.11
CA HIS A 448 18.29 -15.87 10.03
C HIS A 448 17.27 -16.32 11.10
N LEU A 449 17.75 -16.90 12.21
CA LEU A 449 16.92 -17.17 13.39
C LEU A 449 17.20 -16.14 14.48
N ARG A 450 16.14 -15.69 15.16
CA ARG A 450 16.28 -14.79 16.30
C ARG A 450 16.77 -15.51 17.54
N THR A 451 17.73 -14.89 18.23
CA THR A 451 18.20 -15.30 19.56
C THR A 451 17.82 -14.25 20.59
N VAL A 452 17.30 -14.69 21.74
CA VAL A 452 17.06 -13.80 22.88
C VAL A 452 18.36 -13.61 23.65
N TYR A 453 18.73 -12.35 23.86
CA TYR A 453 19.90 -11.90 24.60
C TYR A 453 19.48 -11.12 25.84
N VAL A 454 20.37 -11.07 26.82
CA VAL A 454 20.33 -10.12 27.94
C VAL A 454 21.60 -9.29 27.97
N TYR A 455 21.48 -7.99 28.20
CA TYR A 455 22.57 -7.03 28.31
C TYR A 455 22.61 -6.44 29.73
N HIS A 456 23.75 -6.58 30.41
CA HIS A 456 24.00 -5.99 31.72
C HIS A 456 24.46 -4.54 31.56
N VAL A 457 23.60 -3.61 31.95
CA VAL A 457 23.76 -2.17 31.72
C VAL A 457 25.01 -1.60 32.42
N PRO A 458 25.33 -1.95 33.68
CA PRO A 458 26.52 -1.41 34.34
C PRO A 458 27.84 -1.86 33.72
N THR A 459 27.94 -3.09 33.21
CA THR A 459 29.21 -3.64 32.69
C THR A 459 29.31 -3.68 31.17
N GLY A 460 28.20 -3.44 30.46
CA GLY A 460 28.13 -3.55 29.01
C GLY A 460 28.30 -4.97 28.45
N ARG A 461 28.04 -6.00 29.26
CA ARG A 461 28.21 -7.40 28.85
C ARG A 461 26.88 -7.98 28.40
N ARG A 462 26.88 -8.73 27.29
CA ARG A 462 25.71 -9.46 26.79
C ARG A 462 25.89 -10.97 26.84
N PHE A 463 24.78 -11.69 27.00
CA PHE A 463 24.73 -13.15 27.03
C PHE A 463 23.48 -13.65 26.29
N ALA A 464 23.60 -14.77 25.58
CA ALA A 464 22.46 -15.42 24.95
C ALA A 464 21.67 -16.24 25.99
N ILE A 465 20.35 -16.17 25.91
CA ILE A 465 19.41 -16.99 26.69
C ILE A 465 18.92 -18.19 25.86
N SER A 466 18.65 -17.99 24.57
CA SER A 466 18.35 -19.08 23.63
C SER A 466 19.58 -19.47 22.80
N ASP A 467 19.50 -20.61 22.10
CA ASP A 467 20.66 -21.28 21.49
C ASP A 467 20.83 -21.03 19.98
N GLY A 468 19.96 -20.22 19.37
CA GLY A 468 19.97 -19.92 17.94
C GLY A 468 19.56 -21.08 17.03
N ARG A 469 18.98 -22.17 17.58
CA ARG A 469 18.37 -23.28 16.81
C ARG A 469 16.85 -23.17 16.70
N SER A 470 16.26 -22.34 17.54
CA SER A 470 14.86 -21.93 17.49
C SER A 470 14.84 -20.42 17.26
N ASP A 471 13.87 -19.96 16.46
CA ASP A 471 13.60 -18.52 16.36
C ASP A 471 12.88 -18.07 17.63
N ALA A 472 13.54 -17.30 18.48
CA ALA A 472 13.04 -16.85 19.78
C ALA A 472 12.88 -15.32 19.82
N THR A 473 11.73 -14.85 20.29
CA THR A 473 11.33 -13.43 20.27
C THR A 473 10.49 -13.02 21.49
N SER A 474 10.18 -11.72 21.59
CA SER A 474 9.27 -11.14 22.59
C SER A 474 9.66 -11.44 24.05
N PRO A 475 10.86 -11.05 24.49
CA PRO A 475 11.32 -11.31 25.85
C PRO A 475 10.60 -10.44 26.88
N ALA A 476 10.24 -11.00 28.04
CA ALA A 476 9.56 -10.29 29.12
C ALA A 476 10.01 -10.78 30.51
N PHE A 477 10.52 -9.87 31.35
CA PHE A 477 10.92 -10.23 32.71
C PHE A 477 9.72 -10.40 33.64
N SER A 478 9.78 -11.38 34.54
CA SER A 478 8.85 -11.43 35.67
C SER A 478 9.06 -10.24 36.61
N ARG A 479 7.98 -9.81 37.26
CA ARG A 479 8.01 -8.65 38.16
C ARG A 479 8.86 -8.88 39.41
N ASP A 480 9.01 -10.13 39.84
CA ASP A 480 9.89 -10.54 40.93
C ASP A 480 11.36 -10.74 40.52
N GLY A 481 11.66 -10.62 39.22
CA GLY A 481 13.02 -10.67 38.69
C GLY A 481 13.64 -12.06 38.56
N LYS A 482 12.87 -13.13 38.77
CA LYS A 482 13.39 -14.51 38.75
C LYS A 482 13.35 -15.17 37.38
N TYR A 483 12.45 -14.72 36.51
CA TYR A 483 12.15 -15.38 35.25
C TYR A 483 12.23 -14.43 34.06
N LEU A 484 12.58 -14.98 32.89
CA LEU A 484 12.44 -14.31 31.60
C LEU A 484 11.58 -15.17 30.68
N PHE A 485 10.41 -14.68 30.30
CA PHE A 485 9.51 -15.30 29.35
C PHE A 485 9.84 -14.88 27.93
N PHE A 486 9.57 -15.75 26.95
CA PHE A 486 9.71 -15.44 25.52
C PHE A 486 8.92 -16.45 24.68
N ALA A 487 8.64 -16.11 23.42
CA ALA A 487 8.02 -17.02 22.45
C ALA A 487 9.09 -17.62 21.53
N ALA A 488 9.04 -18.92 21.24
CA ALA A 488 9.97 -19.55 20.31
C ALA A 488 9.33 -20.58 19.38
N SER A 489 9.85 -20.69 18.16
CA SER A 489 9.44 -21.65 17.13
C SER A 489 10.65 -22.40 16.55
N THR A 490 10.45 -23.67 16.21
CA THR A 490 11.40 -24.52 15.48
C THR A 490 10.99 -24.74 14.01
N ASP A 491 9.92 -24.12 13.53
CA ASP A 491 9.34 -24.34 12.19
C ASP A 491 9.41 -23.11 11.26
N VAL A 492 10.22 -22.11 11.61
CA VAL A 492 10.35 -20.83 10.87
C VAL A 492 11.13 -20.96 9.55
N GLY A 493 11.84 -22.05 9.30
CA GLY A 493 12.89 -22.14 8.26
C GLY A 493 12.54 -21.62 6.86
N LEU A 494 11.30 -21.80 6.38
CA LEU A 494 10.86 -21.32 5.06
C LEU A 494 10.29 -19.89 5.05
N ARG A 495 10.27 -19.23 6.21
CA ARG A 495 9.79 -17.85 6.44
C ARG A 495 10.93 -16.91 6.85
N THR A 496 12.15 -17.42 7.03
CA THR A 496 13.31 -16.61 7.49
C THR A 496 13.68 -15.51 6.51
N THR A 497 13.36 -15.69 5.22
CA THR A 497 13.47 -14.67 4.18
C THR A 497 12.08 -14.18 3.80
N TRP A 498 11.67 -13.02 4.31
CA TRP A 498 10.29 -12.54 4.18
C TRP A 498 9.91 -12.11 2.76
N LEU A 499 10.89 -11.78 1.91
CA LEU A 499 10.66 -11.33 0.54
C LEU A 499 10.39 -12.50 -0.43
N ASP A 500 10.64 -13.73 0.00
CA ASP A 500 10.42 -14.92 -0.81
C ASP A 500 8.93 -15.32 -0.75
N MET A 501 8.34 -15.60 -1.92
CA MET A 501 6.96 -16.07 -2.04
C MET A 501 6.77 -17.43 -1.36
N THR A 502 7.82 -18.22 -1.14
CA THR A 502 7.78 -19.44 -0.32
C THR A 502 7.36 -19.19 1.14
N ALA A 503 7.55 -17.97 1.65
CA ALA A 503 7.10 -17.57 2.99
C ALA A 503 5.57 -17.38 3.08
N TYR A 504 4.88 -17.31 1.94
CA TYR A 504 3.43 -17.07 1.86
C TYR A 504 2.61 -18.20 2.50
N ASP A 505 1.52 -17.86 3.21
CA ASP A 505 0.65 -18.77 3.98
C ASP A 505 1.37 -19.68 5.01
N ARG A 506 2.64 -19.39 5.34
CA ARG A 506 3.41 -20.13 6.35
C ARG A 506 3.41 -19.40 7.69
N MET A 507 2.38 -19.66 8.49
CA MET A 507 2.35 -19.24 9.89
C MET A 507 3.33 -20.09 10.71
N SER A 508 4.23 -19.42 11.44
CA SER A 508 5.16 -20.09 12.37
C SER A 508 4.44 -20.45 13.66
N LYS A 509 4.59 -21.69 14.14
CA LYS A 509 4.02 -22.13 15.41
C LYS A 509 5.01 -21.89 16.54
N ARG A 510 4.72 -20.88 17.35
CA ARG A 510 5.46 -20.54 18.56
C ARG A 510 4.76 -21.10 19.80
N THR A 511 5.55 -21.37 20.81
CA THR A 511 5.11 -21.68 22.17
C THR A 511 5.83 -20.76 23.15
N LEU A 512 5.24 -20.52 24.33
CA LEU A 512 5.89 -19.77 25.38
C LEU A 512 6.93 -20.63 26.12
N TYR A 513 8.06 -20.00 26.41
CA TYR A 513 9.15 -20.53 27.20
C TYR A 513 9.45 -19.59 28.36
N VAL A 514 10.07 -20.14 29.40
CA VAL A 514 10.57 -19.39 30.55
C VAL A 514 12.00 -19.81 30.86
N ALA A 515 12.89 -18.84 31.03
CA ALA A 515 14.22 -19.05 31.58
C ALA A 515 14.23 -18.74 33.08
N VAL A 516 14.67 -19.70 33.91
CA VAL A 516 14.94 -19.46 35.34
C VAL A 516 16.33 -18.83 35.47
N LEU A 517 16.36 -17.55 35.85
CA LEU A 517 17.54 -16.69 35.71
C LEU A 517 18.65 -17.04 36.72
N ASN A 518 18.29 -17.33 37.96
CA ASN A 518 19.21 -17.71 39.03
C ASN A 518 19.09 -19.21 39.30
N GLN A 519 20.22 -19.90 39.42
CA GLN A 519 20.25 -21.34 39.67
C GLN A 519 19.61 -21.77 41.01
N LYS A 520 19.47 -20.83 41.95
CA LYS A 520 18.88 -21.06 43.27
C LYS A 520 17.35 -20.90 43.29
N ASP A 521 16.79 -20.29 42.26
CA ASP A 521 15.33 -20.11 42.18
C ASP A 521 14.67 -21.41 41.70
N ALA A 522 13.51 -21.71 42.29
CA ALA A 522 12.74 -22.88 41.89
C ALA A 522 12.14 -22.69 40.49
N SER A 523 11.86 -23.80 39.81
CA SER A 523 11.03 -23.76 38.60
C SER A 523 9.63 -23.25 38.95
N PRO A 524 9.02 -22.35 38.14
CA PRO A 524 7.63 -21.96 38.32
C PRO A 524 6.66 -23.14 38.08
N PHE A 525 7.15 -24.22 37.50
CA PHE A 525 6.39 -25.43 37.16
C PHE A 525 6.87 -26.67 37.94
N ALA A 526 7.47 -26.49 39.12
CA ALA A 526 7.79 -27.61 40.01
C ALA A 526 6.56 -28.52 40.23
N PRO A 527 6.71 -29.86 40.35
CA PRO A 527 5.58 -30.76 40.59
C PRO A 527 4.74 -30.33 41.80
N GLN A 528 3.42 -30.36 41.66
CA GLN A 528 2.46 -30.07 42.74
C GLN A 528 2.01 -31.41 43.36
N SER A 529 1.82 -31.43 44.68
CA SER A 529 1.33 -32.60 45.44
C SER A 529 0.16 -32.16 46.32
N ASP A 530 -0.91 -32.96 46.33
CA ASP A 530 -2.07 -32.81 47.23
C ASP A 530 -1.90 -33.60 48.53
N GLU A 531 -0.69 -34.11 48.82
CA GLU A 531 -0.38 -34.72 50.11
C GLU A 531 -0.78 -33.77 51.25
N GLU A 532 -1.48 -34.34 52.25
CA GLU A 532 -1.87 -33.59 53.44
C GLU A 532 -0.61 -33.00 54.08
N LYS A 533 -0.58 -31.67 54.22
CA LYS A 533 0.51 -31.01 54.92
C LYS A 533 0.48 -31.45 56.37
N ASP A 534 1.59 -32.00 56.87
CA ASP A 534 1.77 -32.28 58.28
C ASP A 534 1.33 -31.08 59.14
N ALA A 535 0.60 -31.36 60.21
CA ALA A 535 0.10 -30.37 61.15
C ALA A 535 1.26 -29.75 61.97
N ALA A 536 2.07 -28.90 61.34
CA ALA A 536 3.12 -28.13 61.98
C ALA A 536 2.72 -26.63 62.02
N THR A 537 2.17 -26.25 63.18
CA THR A 537 2.13 -24.89 63.76
C THR A 537 1.62 -23.74 62.87
N LYS A 538 0.31 -23.52 62.93
CA LYS A 538 -0.30 -22.19 62.78
C LYS A 538 0.11 -21.33 64.00
N PRO A 539 0.54 -20.07 63.85
CA PRO A 539 0.30 -19.07 64.88
C PRO A 539 -1.18 -18.66 64.83
N ASP A 540 -1.78 -18.59 66.01
CA ASP A 540 -3.19 -18.31 66.23
C ASP A 540 -3.69 -17.05 65.49
N SER A 541 -4.81 -17.21 64.79
CA SER A 541 -5.72 -16.09 64.52
C SER A 541 -6.96 -16.26 65.39
N VAL A 542 -7.34 -15.23 66.15
CA VAL A 542 -8.65 -15.16 66.81
C VAL A 542 -9.56 -14.19 66.04
N VAL A 543 -10.51 -14.78 65.32
CA VAL A 543 -11.98 -14.54 65.25
C VAL A 543 -12.53 -13.14 65.67
N VAL A 544 -13.58 -12.52 65.07
CA VAL A 544 -14.48 -12.70 63.89
C VAL A 544 -15.51 -11.54 63.95
N GLY A 545 -16.11 -11.20 62.80
CA GLY A 545 -17.56 -10.91 62.72
C GLY A 545 -18.09 -9.55 63.21
N LYS A 546 -19.27 -9.19 62.67
CA LYS A 546 -20.03 -7.94 62.89
C LYS A 546 -20.82 -7.98 64.20
N PRO A 547 -20.91 -6.86 64.95
CA PRO A 547 -22.00 -6.66 65.90
C PRO A 547 -22.94 -5.50 65.53
N VAL A 548 -24.20 -5.74 65.90
CA VAL A 548 -25.34 -4.84 65.99
C VAL A 548 -25.34 -4.19 67.39
N GLY A 549 -25.64 -2.89 67.50
CA GLY A 549 -25.99 -2.23 68.77
C GLY A 549 -24.86 -1.64 69.63
N ASN A 550 -25.19 -0.59 70.41
CA ASN A 550 -24.34 0.43 71.05
C ASN A 550 -23.25 -0.06 72.05
N ARG A 551 -22.04 -0.36 71.57
CA ARG A 551 -20.76 -0.18 72.29
C ARG A 551 -19.60 0.02 71.29
N PRO A 552 -18.56 0.82 71.62
CA PRO A 552 -17.62 1.36 70.63
C PRO A 552 -16.58 0.35 70.13
N ALA A 553 -16.21 0.46 68.85
CA ALA A 553 -15.24 -0.39 68.14
C ALA A 553 -13.80 -0.24 68.68
N PRO A 554 -12.96 -1.31 68.67
CA PRO A 554 -11.54 -1.20 68.95
C PRO A 554 -10.75 -0.62 67.76
N LYS A 555 -9.79 0.24 68.07
CA LYS A 555 -8.98 1.04 67.14
C LYS A 555 -7.83 0.23 66.52
N VAL A 556 -7.64 0.38 65.21
CA VAL A 556 -6.42 0.00 64.49
C VAL A 556 -5.39 1.14 64.62
N ALA A 557 -4.13 0.80 64.89
CA ALA A 557 -3.04 1.77 64.98
C ALA A 557 -2.72 2.38 63.61
N ILE A 558 -2.47 3.70 63.57
CA ILE A 558 -2.11 4.50 62.38
C ILE A 558 -0.78 4.04 61.71
N LYS A 559 -0.08 3.04 62.25
CA LYS A 559 1.19 2.53 61.69
C LYS A 559 0.99 1.50 60.58
N ASP A 560 -0.21 0.94 60.42
CA ASP A 560 -0.53 -0.06 59.38
C ASP A 560 -1.12 0.55 58.10
N LEU A 561 -1.20 1.89 58.02
CA LEU A 561 -1.60 2.64 56.81
C LEU A 561 -0.39 3.17 56.01
N LYS A 562 0.84 2.84 56.39
CA LYS A 562 2.00 3.03 55.51
C LYS A 562 2.16 1.77 54.68
N GLY A 563 1.74 1.84 53.41
CA GLY A 563 2.02 0.79 52.43
C GLY A 563 3.49 0.39 52.53
N LYS A 564 3.74 -0.92 52.77
CA LYS A 564 5.09 -1.49 52.68
C LYS A 564 5.67 -1.02 51.34
N LYS A 565 6.78 -0.25 51.38
CA LYS A 565 7.61 -0.08 50.19
C LYS A 565 7.92 -1.50 49.68
N PRO A 566 7.64 -1.83 48.40
CA PRO A 566 8.05 -3.12 47.87
C PRO A 566 9.56 -3.28 48.11
N ALA A 567 9.97 -4.47 48.55
CA ALA A 567 11.39 -4.78 48.65
C ALA A 567 12.04 -4.53 47.29
N SER A 568 13.23 -3.93 47.26
CA SER A 568 13.96 -3.70 46.02
C SER A 568 14.22 -5.05 45.35
N VAL A 569 13.56 -5.31 44.22
CA VAL A 569 13.81 -6.49 43.38
C VAL A 569 15.24 -6.39 42.86
N LYS A 570 16.00 -7.49 42.93
CA LYS A 570 17.35 -7.60 42.37
C LYS A 570 17.37 -8.78 41.42
N VAL A 571 17.68 -8.54 40.16
CA VAL A 571 17.78 -9.58 39.13
C VAL A 571 19.19 -10.15 39.11
N VAL A 572 19.28 -11.47 39.25
CA VAL A 572 20.54 -12.23 39.19
C VAL A 572 20.41 -13.23 38.04
N ILE A 573 21.35 -13.17 37.10
CA ILE A 573 21.40 -14.07 35.94
C ILE A 573 22.67 -14.91 36.01
N ASP A 574 22.52 -16.20 36.30
CA ASP A 574 23.60 -17.19 36.19
C ASP A 574 23.64 -17.69 34.75
N THR A 575 24.79 -17.60 34.08
CA THR A 575 24.90 -18.01 32.66
C THR A 575 25.25 -19.48 32.49
N LEU A 576 25.93 -20.08 33.48
CA LEU A 576 26.27 -21.49 33.47
C LEU A 576 24.98 -22.34 33.59
N GLY A 577 24.82 -23.29 32.66
CA GLY A 577 23.67 -24.19 32.62
C GLY A 577 22.35 -23.51 32.19
N MET A 578 22.38 -22.31 31.61
CA MET A 578 21.16 -21.58 31.23
C MET A 578 20.23 -22.40 30.33
N SER A 579 20.78 -23.13 29.35
CA SER A 579 19.99 -23.98 28.45
C SER A 579 19.20 -25.09 29.15
N GLN A 580 19.66 -25.57 30.31
CA GLN A 580 18.94 -26.55 31.14
C GLN A 580 17.85 -25.91 32.01
N ARG A 581 17.85 -24.58 32.14
CA ARG A 581 16.88 -23.79 32.91
C ARG A 581 15.83 -23.09 32.04
N VAL A 582 15.86 -23.33 30.73
CA VAL A 582 14.80 -22.91 29.80
C VAL A 582 13.75 -24.02 29.74
N LEU A 583 12.52 -23.69 30.14
CA LEU A 583 11.39 -24.61 30.24
C LEU A 583 10.26 -24.15 29.32
N VAL A 584 9.50 -25.08 28.78
CA VAL A 584 8.22 -24.78 28.13
C VAL A 584 7.22 -24.32 29.20
N VAL A 585 6.40 -23.31 28.89
CA VAL A 585 5.26 -22.91 29.72
C VAL A 585 4.11 -23.90 29.48
N PRO A 586 3.80 -24.81 30.43
CA PRO A 586 2.83 -25.87 30.20
C PRO A 586 1.42 -25.29 30.08
N GLY A 587 0.70 -25.69 29.02
CA GLY A 587 -0.68 -25.26 28.80
C GLY A 587 -0.83 -23.88 28.16
N SER A 588 0.25 -23.21 27.74
CA SER A 588 0.16 -22.00 26.91
C SER A 588 -0.42 -22.32 25.54
N ALA A 589 -0.94 -21.31 24.84
CA ALA A 589 -1.33 -21.46 23.45
C ALA A 589 -0.12 -21.83 22.56
N VAL A 590 -0.43 -22.38 21.37
CA VAL A 590 0.53 -22.68 20.32
C VAL A 590 0.03 -22.06 19.02
N GLY A 591 0.75 -21.07 18.51
CA GLY A 591 0.29 -20.23 17.39
C GLY A 591 1.35 -19.20 17.01
N ALA A 592 0.98 -18.19 16.22
CA ALA A 592 1.89 -17.09 15.90
C ALA A 592 1.92 -16.08 17.07
N LEU A 593 2.67 -16.42 18.12
CA LEU A 593 2.69 -15.66 19.38
C LEU A 593 3.66 -14.46 19.33
N ALA A 594 3.23 -13.31 19.84
CA ALA A 594 4.01 -12.07 19.91
C ALA A 594 3.70 -11.25 21.18
N ASP A 595 4.42 -10.13 21.37
CA ASP A 595 4.22 -9.12 22.42
C ASP A 595 3.90 -9.70 23.81
N VAL A 596 4.86 -10.37 24.42
CA VAL A 596 4.70 -10.95 25.77
C VAL A 596 4.94 -9.87 26.82
N GLU A 597 4.04 -9.75 27.80
CA GLU A 597 4.22 -8.89 28.98
C GLU A 597 3.77 -9.59 30.27
N VAL A 598 4.31 -9.17 31.42
CA VAL A 598 4.00 -9.76 32.75
C VAL A 598 3.26 -8.74 33.63
N ALA A 599 2.02 -9.09 33.99
CA ALA A 599 1.13 -8.32 34.85
C ALA A 599 1.35 -8.62 36.35
N ASP A 600 0.56 -7.97 37.21
CA ASP A 600 0.55 -8.25 38.65
C ASP A 600 -0.05 -9.64 38.97
N GLY A 601 0.36 -10.25 40.08
CA GLY A 601 -0.17 -11.53 40.53
C GLY A 601 0.18 -12.74 39.66
N ASP A 602 1.36 -12.75 39.04
CA ASP A 602 1.89 -13.84 38.22
C ASP A 602 0.97 -14.22 37.04
N LYS A 603 0.56 -13.21 36.27
CA LYS A 603 -0.20 -13.37 35.02
C LYS A 603 0.63 -12.88 33.83
N LEU A 604 0.64 -13.63 32.74
CA LEU A 604 1.26 -13.29 31.47
C LEU A 604 0.20 -12.87 30.48
N PHE A 605 0.47 -11.85 29.68
CA PHE A 605 -0.31 -11.47 28.52
C PHE A 605 0.54 -11.62 27.26
N TYR A 606 -0.10 -12.00 26.16
CA TYR A 606 0.58 -12.13 24.86
C TYR A 606 -0.45 -12.16 23.72
N LEU A 607 -0.02 -11.77 22.52
CA LEU A 607 -0.86 -11.79 21.32
C LEU A 607 -0.68 -13.11 20.57
N GLU A 608 -1.76 -13.60 19.99
CA GLU A 608 -1.76 -14.63 18.95
C GLU A 608 -2.27 -14.00 17.65
N ASP A 609 -1.43 -13.97 16.61
CA ASP A 609 -1.88 -13.62 15.27
C ASP A 609 -2.77 -14.75 14.74
N MET A 610 -3.99 -14.39 14.32
CA MET A 610 -4.88 -15.33 13.67
C MET A 610 -4.66 -15.30 12.16
N PRO A 611 -4.72 -16.45 11.46
CA PRO A 611 -4.79 -16.45 10.01
C PRO A 611 -5.99 -15.59 9.58
N ALA A 612 -5.81 -14.76 8.55
CA ALA A 612 -6.90 -13.97 8.00
C ALA A 612 -8.10 -14.87 7.67
N ALA A 613 -9.27 -14.57 8.23
CA ALA A 613 -10.46 -15.40 8.12
C ALA A 613 -11.19 -15.20 6.79
N THR A 614 -10.55 -15.46 5.64
CA THR A 614 -11.12 -15.74 4.30
C THR A 614 -10.01 -15.71 3.24
N PRO A 615 -10.15 -16.40 2.08
CA PRO A 615 -9.11 -16.41 1.06
C PRO A 615 -8.81 -14.99 0.58
N ALA A 616 -7.54 -14.72 0.31
CA ALA A 616 -7.10 -13.58 -0.47
C ALA A 616 -7.52 -13.75 -1.95
N GLY A 617 -8.85 -13.83 -2.17
CA GLY A 617 -9.50 -13.88 -3.47
C GLY A 617 -9.26 -12.61 -4.27
N PRO A 618 -9.57 -12.59 -5.58
CA PRO A 618 -9.46 -11.39 -6.41
C PRO A 618 -10.43 -10.25 -6.04
N THR A 619 -11.17 -10.38 -4.94
CA THR A 619 -12.03 -9.37 -4.33
C THR A 619 -11.79 -9.21 -2.82
N ALA A 620 -10.76 -9.86 -2.27
CA ALA A 620 -10.44 -9.73 -0.85
C ALA A 620 -9.76 -8.37 -0.62
N THR A 621 -10.45 -7.47 0.07
CA THR A 621 -9.76 -6.50 0.93
C THR A 621 -8.89 -7.30 1.88
N VAL A 622 -7.60 -6.99 2.01
CA VAL A 622 -6.75 -7.59 3.06
C VAL A 622 -7.52 -7.42 4.37
N PRO A 623 -8.05 -8.50 4.98
CA PRO A 623 -8.65 -8.36 6.28
C PRO A 623 -7.52 -7.90 7.21
N GLU A 624 -7.75 -6.86 8.01
CA GLU A 624 -6.85 -6.60 9.13
C GLU A 624 -6.74 -7.91 9.93
N PRO A 625 -5.54 -8.49 10.08
CA PRO A 625 -5.40 -9.68 10.90
C PRO A 625 -5.84 -9.30 12.31
N THR A 626 -6.95 -9.87 12.76
CA THR A 626 -7.40 -9.67 14.13
C THR A 626 -6.59 -10.61 15.02
N GLN A 627 -5.94 -10.03 16.03
CA GLN A 627 -5.19 -10.80 17.01
C GLN A 627 -6.10 -11.19 18.18
N ARG A 628 -5.72 -12.25 18.88
CA ARG A 628 -6.30 -12.60 20.19
C ARG A 628 -5.32 -12.22 21.27
N LEU A 629 -5.81 -11.57 22.32
CA LEU A 629 -5.04 -11.33 23.51
C LEU A 629 -5.28 -12.47 24.49
N HIS A 630 -4.22 -13.23 24.76
CA HIS A 630 -4.22 -14.31 25.73
C HIS A 630 -3.82 -13.81 27.11
N ARG A 631 -4.31 -14.49 28.14
CA ARG A 631 -3.85 -14.36 29.51
C ARG A 631 -3.56 -15.73 30.10
N PHE A 632 -2.30 -15.95 30.46
CA PHE A 632 -1.87 -17.17 31.14
C PHE A 632 -1.67 -16.91 32.63
N ASP A 633 -2.29 -17.73 33.47
CA ASP A 633 -2.09 -17.73 34.92
C ASP A 633 -0.99 -18.71 35.30
N LEU A 634 0.14 -18.23 35.84
CA LEU A 634 1.27 -19.11 36.19
C LEU A 634 0.92 -20.11 37.29
N LYS A 635 0.08 -19.72 38.25
CA LYS A 635 -0.24 -20.53 39.42
C LYS A 635 -1.21 -21.65 39.06
N GLU A 636 -2.23 -21.32 38.29
CA GLU A 636 -3.24 -22.27 37.79
C GLU A 636 -2.73 -23.05 36.56
N ARG A 637 -1.64 -22.61 35.93
CA ARG A 637 -1.08 -23.17 34.67
C ARG A 637 -2.12 -23.23 33.56
N LYS A 638 -2.90 -22.16 33.46
CA LYS A 638 -4.08 -22.10 32.60
C LYS A 638 -4.01 -20.89 31.68
N ASP A 639 -4.23 -21.15 30.40
CA ASP A 639 -4.43 -20.13 29.38
C ASP A 639 -5.92 -19.87 29.14
N ASP A 640 -6.29 -18.60 29.01
CA ASP A 640 -7.60 -18.18 28.52
C ASP A 640 -7.45 -17.03 27.52
N VAL A 641 -8.31 -16.99 26.48
CA VAL A 641 -8.47 -15.80 25.64
C VAL A 641 -9.09 -14.69 26.51
N PHE A 642 -8.31 -13.64 26.77
CA PHE A 642 -8.73 -12.49 27.57
C PHE A 642 -9.60 -11.53 26.77
N MET A 643 -9.23 -11.28 25.51
CA MET A 643 -9.99 -10.46 24.58
C MET A 643 -9.81 -10.98 23.15
N ALA A 644 -10.91 -11.05 22.39
CA ALA A 644 -10.88 -11.34 20.96
C ALA A 644 -10.89 -10.02 20.16
N GLU A 645 -10.29 -10.04 18.97
CA GLU A 645 -10.27 -8.91 18.03
C GLU A 645 -9.56 -7.66 18.57
N VAL A 646 -8.25 -7.80 18.81
CA VAL A 646 -7.35 -6.68 19.10
C VAL A 646 -6.28 -6.56 18.01
N ASN A 647 -5.63 -5.40 17.93
CA ASN A 647 -4.49 -5.12 17.07
C ASN A 647 -3.22 -4.77 17.88
N GLY A 648 -3.30 -4.82 19.21
CA GLY A 648 -2.19 -4.48 20.11
C GLY A 648 -2.67 -4.19 21.53
N TYR A 649 -1.72 -4.18 22.48
CA TYR A 649 -1.98 -3.81 23.87
C TYR A 649 -0.73 -3.24 24.57
N ALA A 650 -0.91 -2.69 25.76
CA ALA A 650 0.17 -2.32 26.67
C ALA A 650 -0.29 -2.40 28.13
N LEU A 651 0.53 -2.97 29.03
CA LEU A 651 0.22 -2.98 30.47
C LEU A 651 0.61 -1.67 31.17
N SER A 652 -0.18 -1.30 32.18
CA SER A 652 0.22 -0.25 33.13
C SER A 652 1.46 -0.67 33.91
N ALA A 653 2.27 0.30 34.32
CA ALA A 653 3.52 0.01 35.03
C ALA A 653 3.31 -0.79 36.33
N ASP A 654 2.15 -0.65 36.99
CA ASP A 654 1.75 -1.46 38.16
C ASP A 654 1.19 -2.85 37.82
N GLY A 655 0.99 -3.16 36.53
CA GLY A 655 0.50 -4.44 36.03
C GLY A 655 -0.99 -4.71 36.28
N LYS A 656 -1.76 -3.70 36.71
CA LYS A 656 -3.17 -3.89 37.11
C LYS A 656 -4.16 -3.54 36.02
N LYS A 657 -3.75 -2.76 35.02
CA LYS A 657 -4.59 -2.33 33.89
C LYS A 657 -3.89 -2.57 32.57
N LEU A 658 -4.70 -2.55 31.52
CA LEU A 658 -4.27 -2.79 30.16
C LEU A 658 -4.95 -1.79 29.24
N LEU A 659 -4.16 -1.15 28.36
CA LEU A 659 -4.63 -0.43 27.20
C LEU A 659 -4.72 -1.42 26.04
N TYR A 660 -5.86 -1.51 25.37
CA TYR A 660 -6.01 -2.30 24.15
C TYR A 660 -6.24 -1.39 22.96
N MET A 661 -5.83 -1.86 21.79
CA MET A 661 -6.19 -1.32 20.49
C MET A 661 -7.08 -2.34 19.78
N ALA A 662 -8.26 -1.91 19.37
CA ALA A 662 -9.24 -2.68 18.62
C ALA A 662 -9.27 -2.24 17.14
N PRO A 663 -9.90 -3.01 16.24
CA PRO A 663 -10.07 -2.63 14.84
C PRO A 663 -10.65 -1.22 14.66
N ASN A 664 -10.35 -0.59 13.52
CA ASN A 664 -10.69 0.81 13.22
C ASN A 664 -10.05 1.82 14.17
N ASN A 665 -8.87 1.48 14.72
CA ASN A 665 -8.06 2.39 15.53
C ASN A 665 -8.80 2.88 16.80
N ALA A 666 -9.58 1.98 17.40
CA ALA A 666 -10.30 2.25 18.64
C ALA A 666 -9.46 1.83 19.86
N PHE A 667 -9.39 2.68 20.89
CA PHE A 667 -8.59 2.41 22.09
C PHE A 667 -9.46 2.33 23.34
N GLY A 668 -9.07 1.50 24.30
CA GLY A 668 -9.73 1.41 25.60
C GLY A 668 -8.81 0.94 26.72
N ILE A 669 -9.16 1.28 27.97
CA ILE A 669 -8.44 0.85 29.17
C ILE A 669 -9.34 0.00 30.06
N VAL A 670 -8.88 -1.21 30.37
CA VAL A 670 -9.58 -2.20 31.21
C VAL A 670 -8.71 -2.65 32.37
N GLU A 671 -9.34 -3.27 33.37
CA GLU A 671 -8.61 -3.96 34.43
C GLU A 671 -7.98 -5.25 33.85
N ALA A 672 -6.73 -5.55 34.21
CA ALA A 672 -6.05 -6.79 33.79
C ALA A 672 -6.67 -8.03 34.49
N ALA A 673 -7.34 -7.80 35.62
CA ALA A 673 -8.20 -8.79 36.27
C ALA A 673 -9.60 -8.78 35.64
N GLY A 674 -10.16 -9.97 35.37
CA GLY A 674 -11.51 -10.12 34.80
C GLY A 674 -11.52 -10.72 33.39
N LYS A 675 -12.61 -10.47 32.64
CA LYS A 675 -12.83 -10.90 31.25
C LYS A 675 -13.61 -9.81 30.48
N PRO A 676 -12.96 -8.70 30.12
CA PRO A 676 -13.62 -7.57 29.44
C PRO A 676 -13.93 -7.89 27.97
N ALA A 677 -14.94 -7.23 27.41
CA ALA A 677 -15.18 -7.21 25.97
C ALA A 677 -14.44 -6.03 25.30
N ALA A 678 -14.20 -6.10 23.98
CA ALA A 678 -13.51 -5.04 23.22
C ALA A 678 -14.25 -3.68 23.17
N ALA A 679 -15.48 -3.61 23.68
CA ALA A 679 -16.22 -2.36 23.85
C ALA A 679 -16.05 -1.74 25.26
N ASP A 680 -15.56 -2.51 26.23
CA ASP A 680 -15.43 -2.07 27.62
C ASP A 680 -14.26 -1.07 27.76
N GLY A 681 -14.45 -0.04 28.58
CA GLY A 681 -13.37 0.89 28.90
C GLY A 681 -12.87 1.74 27.73
N LYS A 682 -13.63 1.83 26.63
CA LYS A 682 -13.32 2.69 25.47
C LYS A 682 -12.97 4.10 25.92
N LEU A 683 -11.88 4.65 25.37
CA LEU A 683 -11.42 5.99 25.68
C LEU A 683 -12.37 7.04 25.12
N THR A 684 -12.67 8.06 25.94
CA THR A 684 -13.42 9.24 25.51
C THR A 684 -12.46 10.25 24.90
N LEU A 685 -12.48 10.37 23.56
CA LEU A 685 -11.57 11.23 22.79
C LEU A 685 -12.06 12.69 22.66
N THR A 686 -12.91 13.16 23.59
CA THR A 686 -13.38 14.55 23.61
C THR A 686 -12.23 15.52 23.91
N GLY A 687 -12.21 16.67 23.22
CA GLY A 687 -11.17 17.71 23.38
C GLY A 687 -9.84 17.39 22.69
N MET A 688 -9.83 16.43 21.76
CA MET A 688 -8.68 16.17 20.89
C MET A 688 -8.65 17.14 19.70
N ASP A 689 -8.53 18.43 20.00
CA ASP A 689 -8.44 19.48 18.99
C ASP A 689 -7.00 19.96 18.86
N ALA A 690 -6.49 20.00 17.62
CA ALA A 690 -5.17 20.53 17.27
C ALA A 690 -5.31 21.82 16.48
N TYR A 691 -4.43 22.79 16.72
CA TYR A 691 -4.35 24.00 15.91
C TYR A 691 -3.48 23.69 14.70
N ILE A 692 -4.06 23.83 13.51
CA ILE A 692 -3.41 23.52 12.25
C ILE A 692 -3.12 24.83 11.53
N ASP A 693 -1.84 25.11 11.29
CA ASP A 693 -1.39 26.07 10.28
C ASP A 693 -0.82 25.30 9.08
N PRO A 694 -1.53 25.26 7.94
CA PRO A 694 -1.10 24.51 6.77
C PRO A 694 0.31 24.88 6.30
N ARG A 695 0.74 26.15 6.40
CA ARG A 695 2.07 26.57 5.92
C ARG A 695 3.18 26.02 6.80
N HIS A 696 2.96 25.97 8.11
CA HIS A 696 3.91 25.37 9.05
C HIS A 696 3.95 23.84 8.87
N GLU A 697 2.79 23.17 8.83
CA GLU A 697 2.71 21.72 8.59
C GLU A 697 3.36 21.31 7.26
N TRP A 698 3.05 22.00 6.16
CA TRP A 698 3.60 21.65 4.84
C TRP A 698 5.12 21.86 4.76
N THR A 699 5.64 22.87 5.45
CA THR A 699 7.10 23.09 5.57
C THR A 699 7.74 21.95 6.36
N GLN A 700 7.13 21.53 7.48
CA GLN A 700 7.59 20.37 8.24
C GLN A 700 7.58 19.11 7.36
N MET A 701 6.47 18.84 6.68
CA MET A 701 6.29 17.63 5.88
C MET A 701 7.26 17.57 4.70
N PHE A 702 7.54 18.68 4.02
CA PHE A 702 8.58 18.76 3.00
C PHE A 702 9.97 18.41 3.54
N ASN A 703 10.31 18.94 4.71
CA ASN A 703 11.56 18.60 5.38
C ASN A 703 11.60 17.13 5.81
N GLU A 704 10.47 16.58 6.25
CA GLU A 704 10.35 15.17 6.63
C GLU A 704 10.51 14.25 5.43
N VAL A 705 9.82 14.49 4.31
CA VAL A 705 10.00 13.72 3.07
C VAL A 705 11.47 13.77 2.62
N TRP A 706 12.10 14.95 2.65
CA TRP A 706 13.52 15.07 2.32
C TRP A 706 14.43 14.21 3.23
N ARG A 707 14.15 14.18 4.54
CA ARG A 707 14.89 13.32 5.50
C ARG A 707 14.59 11.84 5.30
N LEU A 708 13.34 11.48 5.03
CA LEU A 708 12.94 10.10 4.79
C LEU A 708 13.69 9.53 3.59
N GLU A 709 13.80 10.27 2.48
CA GLU A 709 14.61 9.83 1.34
C GLU A 709 16.09 9.71 1.69
N ARG A 710 16.68 10.72 2.35
CA ARG A 710 18.08 10.65 2.81
C ARG A 710 18.34 9.43 3.70
N ASP A 711 17.40 9.14 4.59
CA ASP A 711 17.60 8.14 5.64
C ASP A 711 17.25 6.74 5.15
N TYR A 712 16.31 6.54 4.23
CA TYR A 712 15.85 5.20 3.83
C TYR A 712 16.31 4.75 2.45
N PHE A 713 16.75 5.65 1.58
CA PHE A 713 17.15 5.30 0.23
C PHE A 713 18.33 4.29 0.23
N TYR A 714 18.25 3.30 -0.65
CA TYR A 714 19.16 2.15 -0.64
C TYR A 714 20.62 2.51 -0.95
N ASP A 715 20.84 3.50 -1.82
CA ASP A 715 22.15 4.06 -2.10
C ASP A 715 22.37 5.31 -1.25
N ALA A 716 23.23 5.22 -0.24
CA ALA A 716 23.56 6.34 0.64
C ALA A 716 24.15 7.56 -0.09
N ASN A 717 24.64 7.40 -1.33
CA ASN A 717 25.12 8.49 -2.17
C ASN A 717 24.04 9.09 -3.07
N MET A 718 22.77 8.67 -2.94
CA MET A 718 21.62 9.19 -3.69
C MET A 718 21.80 9.12 -5.21
N HIS A 719 22.42 8.05 -5.74
CA HIS A 719 22.83 7.92 -7.15
C HIS A 719 23.76 9.05 -7.65
N GLY A 720 24.51 9.68 -6.74
CA GLY A 720 25.38 10.82 -7.03
C GLY A 720 24.67 12.18 -7.04
N LEU A 721 23.39 12.24 -6.67
CA LEU A 721 22.63 13.49 -6.55
C LEU A 721 23.06 14.30 -5.31
N ASP A 722 23.31 15.59 -5.47
CA ASP A 722 23.46 16.50 -4.32
C ASP A 722 22.10 16.79 -3.68
N TRP A 723 21.74 15.95 -2.72
CA TRP A 723 20.45 15.99 -2.06
C TRP A 723 20.20 17.28 -1.27
N ALA A 724 21.25 17.93 -0.76
CA ALA A 724 21.12 19.20 -0.05
C ALA A 724 20.80 20.35 -1.00
N THR A 725 21.40 20.36 -2.19
CA THR A 725 21.08 21.32 -3.25
C THR A 725 19.67 21.06 -3.81
N THR A 726 19.27 19.81 -4.00
CA THR A 726 17.91 19.44 -4.41
C THR A 726 16.86 19.95 -3.42
N LYS A 727 17.11 19.84 -2.10
CA LYS A 727 16.24 20.44 -1.08
C LYS A 727 16.02 21.93 -1.32
N LYS A 728 17.11 22.69 -1.49
CA LYS A 728 17.06 24.15 -1.67
C LYS A 728 16.30 24.53 -2.94
N LYS A 729 16.53 23.78 -4.03
CA LYS A 729 15.85 23.95 -5.32
C LYS A 729 14.33 23.83 -5.17
N TYR A 730 13.84 22.82 -4.45
CA TYR A 730 12.40 22.60 -4.33
C TYR A 730 11.74 23.34 -3.17
N ALA A 731 12.47 23.64 -2.09
CA ALA A 731 11.97 24.44 -0.98
C ALA A 731 11.57 25.86 -1.41
N SER A 732 12.14 26.41 -2.50
CA SER A 732 11.75 27.72 -3.03
C SER A 732 10.30 27.78 -3.52
N PHE A 733 9.65 26.64 -3.74
CA PHE A 733 8.23 26.56 -4.12
C PHE A 733 7.27 26.54 -2.92
N LEU A 734 7.75 26.25 -1.70
CA LEU A 734 6.91 26.16 -0.50
C LEU A 734 6.04 27.41 -0.24
N PRO A 735 6.54 28.66 -0.41
CA PRO A 735 5.70 29.84 -0.23
C PRO A 735 4.48 29.90 -1.16
N TYR A 736 4.56 29.22 -2.32
CA TYR A 736 3.56 29.23 -3.38
C TYR A 736 2.58 28.05 -3.30
N VAL A 737 2.83 27.07 -2.44
CA VAL A 737 1.88 25.97 -2.18
C VAL A 737 0.60 26.58 -1.61
N ALA A 738 -0.53 26.31 -2.27
CA ALA A 738 -1.83 26.86 -1.91
C ALA A 738 -2.86 25.76 -1.57
N HIS A 739 -2.60 24.53 -1.99
CA HIS A 739 -3.41 23.35 -1.70
C HIS A 739 -2.55 22.14 -1.34
N ARG A 740 -3.11 21.18 -0.60
CA ARG A 740 -2.40 19.94 -0.23
C ARG A 740 -1.96 19.10 -1.45
N ALA A 741 -2.72 19.19 -2.54
CA ALA A 741 -2.36 18.60 -3.84
C ALA A 741 -1.09 19.20 -4.43
N ASP A 742 -0.86 20.51 -4.26
CA ASP A 742 0.36 21.20 -4.72
C ASP A 742 1.58 20.66 -3.96
N LEU A 743 1.41 20.36 -2.67
CA LEU A 743 2.46 19.74 -1.87
C LEU A 743 2.79 18.31 -2.33
N ASN A 744 1.78 17.50 -2.68
CA ASN A 744 2.01 16.17 -3.27
C ASN A 744 2.77 16.27 -4.60
N TYR A 745 2.41 17.24 -5.44
CA TYR A 745 3.15 17.53 -6.66
C TYR A 745 4.61 17.92 -6.37
N LEU A 746 4.84 18.77 -5.37
CA LEU A 746 6.17 19.21 -4.96
C LEU A 746 7.02 18.08 -4.36
N PHE A 747 6.41 17.11 -3.67
CA PHE A 747 7.09 15.89 -3.25
C PHE A 747 7.55 15.08 -4.47
N GLY A 748 6.65 14.85 -5.42
CA GLY A 748 6.94 14.07 -6.64
C GLY A 748 8.06 14.69 -7.49
N GLU A 749 7.87 15.93 -7.93
CA GLU A 749 8.83 16.99 -7.65
C GLU A 749 10.33 16.66 -7.45
N MET A 750 10.65 16.73 -6.15
CA MET A 750 11.93 16.56 -5.52
C MET A 750 12.40 15.10 -5.54
N MET A 751 11.50 14.15 -5.26
CA MET A 751 11.82 12.72 -5.21
C MET A 751 12.26 12.19 -6.58
N GLY A 752 11.66 12.70 -7.67
CA GLY A 752 11.97 12.22 -9.01
C GLY A 752 13.36 12.50 -9.52
N GLU A 753 14.10 13.43 -8.89
CA GLU A 753 15.51 13.67 -9.20
C GLU A 753 16.42 12.47 -8.87
N MET A 754 15.95 11.51 -8.05
CA MET A 754 16.70 10.30 -7.72
C MET A 754 16.70 9.25 -8.84
N VAL A 755 15.83 9.38 -9.86
CA VAL A 755 15.78 8.52 -11.06
C VAL A 755 15.67 7.03 -10.69
N VAL A 756 14.62 6.69 -9.96
CA VAL A 756 14.41 5.35 -9.42
C VAL A 756 12.92 5.04 -9.30
N GLY A 757 12.55 3.79 -9.57
CA GLY A 757 11.21 3.25 -9.40
C GLY A 757 10.79 3.19 -7.95
N HIS A 758 9.53 2.85 -7.70
CA HIS A 758 8.95 2.75 -6.35
C HIS A 758 9.03 4.00 -5.48
N ASN A 759 9.26 5.17 -6.08
CA ASN A 759 9.06 6.48 -5.46
C ASN A 759 7.59 6.90 -5.62
N TYR A 760 6.79 6.77 -4.58
CA TYR A 760 5.35 7.06 -4.63
C TYR A 760 4.98 8.14 -3.63
N VAL A 761 3.92 8.88 -3.95
CA VAL A 761 3.31 9.90 -3.09
C VAL A 761 1.81 9.64 -3.06
N SER A 762 1.21 9.58 -1.87
CA SER A 762 -0.23 9.36 -1.75
C SER A 762 -0.87 9.98 -0.49
N GLY A 763 -2.18 10.22 -0.57
CA GLY A 763 -3.00 10.66 0.55
C GLY A 763 -2.67 12.06 1.07
N GLY A 764 -2.90 12.24 2.37
CA GLY A 764 -2.82 13.51 3.09
C GLY A 764 -4.20 14.05 3.47
N ASP A 765 -4.22 15.19 4.16
CA ASP A 765 -5.43 15.93 4.51
C ASP A 765 -6.00 16.66 3.30
N MET A 766 -6.54 15.86 2.38
CA MET A 766 -7.31 16.31 1.23
C MET A 766 -8.76 16.57 1.66
N PRO A 767 -9.45 17.54 1.06
CA PRO A 767 -10.84 17.80 1.38
C PRO A 767 -11.72 16.56 1.22
N THR A 768 -12.61 16.32 2.18
CA THR A 768 -13.47 15.13 2.18
C THR A 768 -14.77 15.40 1.45
N MET A 769 -15.00 14.71 0.32
CA MET A 769 -16.26 14.81 -0.41
C MET A 769 -17.33 13.90 0.23
N GLN A 770 -18.62 14.21 0.08
CA GLN A 770 -19.73 13.36 0.54
C GLN A 770 -20.57 12.91 -0.65
N ALA A 771 -20.36 11.68 -1.12
CA ALA A 771 -21.19 11.05 -2.15
C ALA A 771 -21.32 9.55 -1.87
N GLY A 772 -22.44 8.97 -2.31
CA GLY A 772 -22.66 7.52 -2.25
C GLY A 772 -21.99 6.83 -3.45
N PRO A 773 -21.32 5.69 -3.26
CA PRO A 773 -20.61 5.00 -4.35
C PRO A 773 -21.58 4.52 -5.44
N VAL A 774 -21.11 4.52 -6.70
CA VAL A 774 -21.91 4.08 -7.85
C VAL A 774 -21.84 2.56 -7.98
N GLY A 775 -23.01 1.92 -8.08
CA GLY A 775 -23.14 0.48 -8.27
C GLY A 775 -22.97 0.04 -9.72
N LEU A 776 -22.35 -1.13 -9.92
CA LEU A 776 -22.19 -1.77 -11.22
C LEU A 776 -22.93 -3.12 -11.26
N LEU A 777 -23.38 -3.49 -12.46
CA LEU A 777 -24.16 -4.72 -12.70
C LEU A 777 -23.33 -5.89 -13.25
N GLY A 778 -22.04 -5.68 -13.57
CA GLY A 778 -21.25 -6.69 -14.26
C GLY A 778 -21.69 -6.82 -15.71
N ALA A 779 -21.74 -5.72 -16.47
CA ALA A 779 -22.22 -5.71 -17.84
C ALA A 779 -21.62 -4.58 -18.71
N ASP A 780 -21.55 -4.85 -20.01
CA ASP A 780 -21.35 -3.81 -21.03
C ASP A 780 -22.70 -3.41 -21.61
N TYR A 781 -22.86 -2.13 -21.94
CA TYR A 781 -24.10 -1.56 -22.46
C TYR A 781 -23.92 -1.06 -23.89
N GLU A 782 -25.02 -1.00 -24.63
CA GLU A 782 -25.13 -0.25 -25.88
C GLU A 782 -26.52 0.41 -25.97
N VAL A 783 -26.64 1.48 -26.76
CA VAL A 783 -27.93 2.13 -27.02
C VAL A 783 -28.53 1.57 -28.30
N ALA A 784 -29.74 1.02 -28.22
CA ALA A 784 -30.50 0.52 -29.35
C ALA A 784 -31.98 0.93 -29.23
N ASN A 785 -32.57 1.49 -30.28
CA ASN A 785 -33.97 1.92 -30.30
C ASN A 785 -34.35 2.84 -29.11
N ASP A 786 -33.51 3.84 -28.80
CA ASP A 786 -33.68 4.77 -27.67
C ASP A 786 -33.70 4.12 -26.26
N HIS A 787 -33.21 2.88 -26.13
CA HIS A 787 -33.11 2.18 -24.85
C HIS A 787 -31.73 1.54 -24.70
N TYR A 788 -31.36 1.24 -23.45
CA TYR A 788 -30.16 0.48 -23.15
C TYR A 788 -30.38 -1.01 -23.40
N ARG A 789 -29.45 -1.63 -24.10
CA ARG A 789 -29.37 -3.07 -24.31
C ARG A 789 -28.09 -3.61 -23.66
N PHE A 790 -28.18 -4.74 -22.97
CA PHE A 790 -27.00 -5.41 -22.43
C PHE A 790 -26.18 -5.99 -23.59
N LYS A 791 -25.06 -5.36 -23.93
CA LYS A 791 -24.13 -5.84 -24.96
C LYS A 791 -23.42 -7.11 -24.51
N ARG A 792 -22.98 -7.12 -23.25
CA ARG A 792 -22.35 -8.27 -22.60
C ARG A 792 -22.82 -8.35 -21.16
N VAL A 793 -23.04 -9.57 -20.67
CA VAL A 793 -23.30 -9.84 -19.26
C VAL A 793 -22.17 -10.73 -18.74
N PHE A 794 -21.42 -10.26 -17.74
CA PHE A 794 -20.37 -11.03 -17.12
C PHE A 794 -20.97 -11.98 -16.08
N ASN A 795 -20.43 -13.19 -16.00
CA ASN A 795 -20.79 -14.16 -14.98
C ASN A 795 -19.68 -14.22 -13.92
N GLY A 796 -19.97 -14.80 -12.76
CA GLY A 796 -18.99 -14.97 -11.68
C GLY A 796 -18.09 -16.19 -11.84
N GLU A 797 -18.30 -17.01 -12.89
CA GLU A 797 -17.81 -18.39 -12.99
C GLU A 797 -18.12 -19.24 -11.74
N SER A 798 -17.93 -20.57 -11.82
CA SER A 798 -18.17 -21.45 -10.67
C SER A 798 -17.01 -21.41 -9.66
N PHE A 799 -17.31 -21.66 -8.37
CA PHE A 799 -16.32 -21.77 -7.28
C PHE A 799 -15.49 -20.49 -7.02
N ASN A 800 -16.10 -19.32 -7.20
CA ASN A 800 -15.56 -18.01 -6.83
C ASN A 800 -16.38 -17.40 -5.67
N PRO A 801 -16.17 -17.81 -4.41
CA PRO A 801 -17.07 -17.46 -3.30
C PRO A 801 -17.17 -15.96 -3.01
N SER A 802 -16.14 -15.19 -3.38
CA SER A 802 -16.05 -13.75 -3.15
C SER A 802 -16.44 -12.91 -4.37
N LEU A 803 -16.74 -13.54 -5.53
CA LEU A 803 -17.08 -12.85 -6.77
C LEU A 803 -18.61 -12.84 -6.96
N ARG A 804 -19.19 -11.64 -6.99
CA ARG A 804 -20.63 -11.46 -7.18
C ARG A 804 -20.89 -10.90 -8.58
N ALA A 805 -21.68 -11.62 -9.37
CA ALA A 805 -22.17 -11.18 -10.69
C ALA A 805 -23.67 -10.86 -10.59
N PRO A 806 -24.06 -9.57 -10.48
CA PRO A 806 -25.44 -9.17 -10.16
C PRO A 806 -26.51 -9.74 -11.12
N LEU A 807 -26.20 -9.84 -12.42
CA LEU A 807 -27.18 -10.21 -13.44
C LEU A 807 -27.32 -11.73 -13.68
N THR A 808 -26.32 -12.52 -13.28
CA THR A 808 -26.29 -13.97 -13.53
C THR A 808 -26.58 -14.80 -12.28
N GLY A 809 -27.04 -14.15 -11.21
CA GLY A 809 -27.51 -14.84 -10.02
C GLY A 809 -28.69 -15.78 -10.34
N PRO A 810 -28.83 -16.94 -9.66
CA PRO A 810 -29.98 -17.82 -9.83
C PRO A 810 -31.30 -17.04 -9.66
N GLY A 811 -32.19 -17.17 -10.64
CA GLY A 811 -33.49 -16.48 -10.65
C GLY A 811 -33.52 -15.11 -11.33
N VAL A 812 -32.37 -14.43 -11.51
CA VAL A 812 -32.30 -13.12 -12.20
C VAL A 812 -32.42 -13.30 -13.71
N ASN A 813 -31.70 -14.26 -14.29
CA ASN A 813 -31.82 -14.70 -15.69
C ASN A 813 -31.75 -13.56 -16.73
N VAL A 814 -31.00 -12.48 -16.48
CA VAL A 814 -30.77 -11.42 -17.47
C VAL A 814 -29.70 -11.87 -18.46
N LYS A 815 -29.94 -11.63 -19.76
CA LYS A 815 -29.05 -12.09 -20.83
C LYS A 815 -28.60 -10.92 -21.71
N ALA A 816 -27.44 -11.10 -22.34
CA ALA A 816 -27.01 -10.20 -23.42
C ALA A 816 -28.09 -10.15 -24.52
N GLY A 817 -28.33 -8.97 -25.07
CA GLY A 817 -29.39 -8.67 -26.03
C GLY A 817 -30.72 -8.22 -25.43
N GLU A 818 -30.93 -8.36 -24.11
CA GLU A 818 -32.11 -7.80 -23.45
C GLU A 818 -31.94 -6.31 -23.15
N TYR A 819 -33.07 -5.61 -23.04
CA TYR A 819 -33.16 -4.17 -22.75
C TYR A 819 -33.34 -3.92 -21.26
N LEU A 820 -32.60 -2.93 -20.74
CA LEU A 820 -32.84 -2.31 -19.44
C LEU A 820 -33.81 -1.14 -19.65
N LEU A 821 -35.01 -1.27 -19.08
CA LEU A 821 -36.11 -0.30 -19.28
C LEU A 821 -36.29 0.63 -18.08
N ALA A 822 -36.02 0.16 -16.85
CA ALA A 822 -36.09 0.97 -15.64
C ALA A 822 -35.17 0.44 -14.54
N VAL A 823 -34.72 1.35 -13.66
CA VAL A 823 -33.98 1.06 -12.43
C VAL A 823 -34.74 1.67 -11.26
N ASN A 824 -35.13 0.87 -10.26
CA ASN A 824 -36.00 1.29 -9.14
C ASN A 824 -37.25 2.04 -9.63
N ASN A 825 -37.93 1.49 -10.63
CA ASN A 825 -39.10 2.09 -11.30
C ASN A 825 -38.86 3.44 -12.01
N ARG A 826 -37.61 3.91 -12.09
CA ARG A 826 -37.25 5.08 -12.92
C ARG A 826 -36.93 4.61 -14.34
N PRO A 827 -37.70 5.01 -15.36
CA PRO A 827 -37.41 4.63 -16.75
C PRO A 827 -36.01 5.11 -17.16
N VAL A 828 -35.31 4.29 -17.94
CA VAL A 828 -33.99 4.62 -18.50
C VAL A 828 -34.10 4.71 -20.02
N ARG A 829 -33.58 5.81 -20.60
CA ARG A 829 -33.55 6.09 -22.04
C ARG A 829 -32.13 6.13 -22.55
N GLY A 830 -31.96 5.95 -23.87
CA GLY A 830 -30.64 5.99 -24.52
C GLY A 830 -29.92 7.34 -24.40
N THR A 831 -30.65 8.41 -24.10
CA THR A 831 -30.09 9.76 -23.85
C THR A 831 -29.54 9.94 -22.44
N ASP A 832 -29.94 9.11 -21.47
CA ASP A 832 -29.48 9.24 -20.10
C ASP A 832 -28.08 8.63 -19.94
N ASN A 833 -27.29 9.03 -18.95
CA ASN A 833 -26.11 8.25 -18.56
C ASN A 833 -26.57 7.11 -17.63
N VAL A 834 -26.44 5.85 -18.07
CA VAL A 834 -26.94 4.67 -17.33
C VAL A 834 -26.39 4.57 -15.91
N TYR A 835 -25.12 4.97 -15.69
CA TYR A 835 -24.46 4.83 -14.39
C TYR A 835 -25.04 5.77 -13.33
N SER A 836 -25.63 6.90 -13.73
CA SER A 836 -26.29 7.85 -12.83
C SER A 836 -27.50 7.25 -12.08
N PHE A 837 -28.11 6.19 -12.61
CA PHE A 837 -29.21 5.49 -11.94
C PHE A 837 -28.75 4.59 -10.79
N PHE A 838 -27.44 4.35 -10.69
CA PHE A 838 -26.82 3.47 -9.70
C PHE A 838 -26.03 4.23 -8.62
N GLU A 839 -26.09 5.55 -8.57
CA GLU A 839 -25.51 6.32 -7.48
C GLU A 839 -26.05 5.86 -6.12
N ASN A 840 -25.16 5.65 -5.15
CA ASN A 840 -25.49 5.20 -3.80
C ASN A 840 -26.24 3.84 -3.75
N THR A 841 -26.03 2.95 -4.73
CA THR A 841 -26.69 1.63 -4.77
C THR A 841 -25.80 0.44 -4.40
N VAL A 842 -24.48 0.64 -4.24
CA VAL A 842 -23.54 -0.44 -3.86
C VAL A 842 -24.03 -1.17 -2.61
N GLY A 843 -24.11 -2.50 -2.70
CA GLY A 843 -24.52 -3.35 -1.58
C GLY A 843 -26.00 -3.26 -1.19
N LYS A 844 -26.81 -2.46 -1.89
CA LYS A 844 -28.24 -2.30 -1.65
C LYS A 844 -29.04 -3.10 -2.67
N GLN A 845 -30.18 -3.64 -2.26
CA GLN A 845 -31.13 -4.25 -3.19
C GLN A 845 -31.78 -3.18 -4.05
N ILE A 846 -31.82 -3.41 -5.36
CA ILE A 846 -32.53 -2.57 -6.33
C ILE A 846 -33.37 -3.46 -7.26
N THR A 847 -34.37 -2.85 -7.90
CA THR A 847 -35.15 -3.52 -8.95
C THR A 847 -34.71 -3.04 -10.34
N LEU A 848 -34.65 -3.96 -11.29
CA LEU A 848 -34.45 -3.69 -12.70
C LEU A 848 -35.67 -4.17 -13.48
N THR A 849 -36.20 -3.34 -14.37
CA THR A 849 -37.20 -3.77 -15.35
C THR A 849 -36.50 -4.11 -16.65
N VAL A 850 -36.58 -5.37 -17.08
CA VAL A 850 -35.89 -5.87 -18.28
C VAL A 850 -36.84 -6.54 -19.27
N ASN A 851 -36.52 -6.51 -20.56
CA ASN A 851 -37.32 -7.16 -21.60
C ASN A 851 -36.48 -7.52 -22.83
N THR A 852 -36.92 -8.48 -23.64
CA THR A 852 -36.33 -8.78 -24.95
C THR A 852 -36.64 -7.73 -26.02
N LYS A 853 -37.60 -6.82 -25.73
CA LYS A 853 -38.04 -5.74 -26.62
C LYS A 853 -37.92 -4.38 -25.91
N PRO A 854 -37.75 -3.26 -26.63
CA PRO A 854 -37.66 -1.91 -26.04
C PRO A 854 -39.05 -1.37 -25.66
N THR A 855 -39.82 -2.12 -24.87
CA THR A 855 -41.17 -1.75 -24.43
C THR A 855 -41.49 -2.34 -23.06
N MET A 856 -42.30 -1.65 -22.27
CA MET A 856 -42.79 -2.17 -20.98
C MET A 856 -43.72 -3.37 -21.13
N SER A 857 -44.33 -3.56 -22.31
CA SER A 857 -45.22 -4.70 -22.56
C SER A 857 -44.46 -6.02 -22.54
N GLY A 858 -44.82 -6.91 -21.62
CA GLY A 858 -44.11 -8.19 -21.41
C GLY A 858 -42.77 -8.06 -20.70
N ALA A 859 -42.45 -6.89 -20.14
CA ALA A 859 -41.27 -6.71 -19.31
C ALA A 859 -41.41 -7.47 -17.99
N ARG A 860 -40.27 -7.85 -17.40
CA ARG A 860 -40.21 -8.49 -16.09
C ARG A 860 -39.34 -7.67 -15.16
N GLU A 861 -39.67 -7.70 -13.87
CA GLU A 861 -38.84 -7.12 -12.83
C GLU A 861 -37.90 -8.18 -12.25
N VAL A 862 -36.66 -7.80 -12.00
CA VAL A 862 -35.65 -8.62 -11.32
C VAL A 862 -34.98 -7.81 -10.22
N THR A 863 -34.69 -8.46 -9.10
CA THR A 863 -33.99 -7.82 -7.97
C THR A 863 -32.52 -8.20 -8.01
N VAL A 864 -31.64 -7.20 -7.89
CA VAL A 864 -30.19 -7.40 -7.87
C VAL A 864 -29.53 -6.58 -6.78
N VAL A 865 -28.26 -6.90 -6.48
CA VAL A 865 -27.41 -6.12 -5.57
C VAL A 865 -26.17 -5.66 -6.36
N PRO A 866 -26.06 -4.37 -6.71
CA PRO A 866 -24.90 -3.85 -7.43
C PRO A 866 -23.60 -3.96 -6.64
N VAL A 867 -22.49 -4.14 -7.36
CA VAL A 867 -21.13 -4.22 -6.80
C VAL A 867 -20.39 -2.89 -6.97
N ALA A 868 -19.40 -2.62 -6.12
CA ALA A 868 -18.61 -1.38 -6.20
C ALA A 868 -17.63 -1.36 -7.38
N SER A 869 -17.23 -2.53 -7.86
CA SER A 869 -16.28 -2.70 -8.96
C SER A 869 -16.57 -4.01 -9.69
N GLU A 870 -16.40 -4.00 -11.01
CA GLU A 870 -16.49 -5.18 -11.88
C GLU A 870 -15.15 -5.59 -12.49
N ALA A 871 -14.04 -4.95 -12.08
CA ALA A 871 -12.69 -5.23 -12.60
C ALA A 871 -12.34 -6.73 -12.50
N THR A 872 -12.70 -7.39 -11.39
CA THR A 872 -12.46 -8.82 -11.21
C THR A 872 -13.37 -9.69 -12.09
N LEU A 873 -14.63 -9.30 -12.32
CA LEU A 873 -15.51 -10.01 -13.27
C LEU A 873 -14.92 -9.96 -14.69
N ARG A 874 -14.48 -8.78 -15.11
CA ARG A 874 -13.83 -8.54 -16.41
C ARG A 874 -12.55 -9.37 -16.54
N ARG A 875 -11.70 -9.35 -15.52
CA ARG A 875 -10.45 -10.12 -15.48
C ARG A 875 -10.67 -11.63 -15.54
N ILE A 876 -11.56 -12.18 -14.71
CA ILE A 876 -11.86 -13.63 -14.73
C ILE A 876 -12.41 -14.04 -16.10
N ALA A 877 -13.30 -13.23 -16.69
CA ALA A 877 -13.82 -13.51 -18.01
C ALA A 877 -12.73 -13.49 -19.11
N TRP A 878 -11.73 -12.60 -19.00
CA TRP A 878 -10.56 -12.58 -19.88
C TRP A 878 -9.65 -13.79 -19.67
N VAL A 879 -9.31 -14.12 -18.42
CA VAL A 879 -8.46 -15.28 -18.06
C VAL A 879 -9.08 -16.60 -18.54
N GLU A 880 -10.36 -16.84 -18.26
CA GLU A 880 -11.04 -18.06 -18.71
C GLU A 880 -11.23 -18.08 -20.23
N GLY A 881 -11.40 -16.91 -20.86
CA GLY A 881 -11.40 -16.78 -22.32
C GLY A 881 -10.08 -17.27 -22.93
N ASN A 882 -8.95 -16.79 -22.40
CA ASN A 882 -7.62 -17.19 -22.84
C ASN A 882 -7.36 -18.67 -22.56
N ARG A 883 -7.72 -19.18 -21.37
CA ARG A 883 -7.56 -20.60 -21.04
C ARG A 883 -8.30 -21.51 -22.02
N ARG A 884 -9.56 -21.19 -22.34
CA ARG A 884 -10.35 -21.94 -23.34
C ARG A 884 -9.75 -21.85 -24.73
N LYS A 885 -9.27 -20.67 -25.14
CA LYS A 885 -8.62 -20.50 -26.45
C LYS A 885 -7.30 -21.27 -26.56
N VAL A 886 -6.48 -21.31 -25.50
CA VAL A 886 -5.26 -22.15 -25.46
C VAL A 886 -5.63 -23.64 -25.52
N ASP A 887 -6.64 -24.07 -24.78
CA ASP A 887 -7.11 -25.46 -24.81
C ASP A 887 -7.56 -25.86 -26.24
N GLU A 888 -8.37 -25.02 -26.89
CA GLU A 888 -8.82 -25.22 -28.27
C GLU A 888 -7.64 -25.29 -29.27
N LEU A 889 -6.76 -24.28 -29.27
CA LEU A 889 -5.67 -24.16 -30.24
C LEU A 889 -4.60 -25.25 -30.08
N THR A 890 -4.51 -25.88 -28.90
CA THR A 890 -3.49 -26.90 -28.60
C THR A 890 -4.06 -28.32 -28.56
N GLY A 891 -5.37 -28.48 -28.82
CA GLY A 891 -6.06 -29.76 -28.69
C GLY A 891 -6.05 -30.30 -27.26
N GLY A 892 -6.15 -29.39 -26.28
CA GLY A 892 -6.16 -29.68 -24.86
C GLY A 892 -4.83 -30.11 -24.26
N ARG A 893 -3.70 -29.83 -24.92
CA ARG A 893 -2.36 -30.31 -24.51
C ARG A 893 -1.58 -29.34 -23.64
N VAL A 894 -1.94 -28.05 -23.62
CA VAL A 894 -1.17 -27.00 -22.95
C VAL A 894 -2.02 -26.35 -21.86
N ALA A 895 -1.45 -26.22 -20.67
CA ALA A 895 -2.04 -25.46 -19.56
C ALA A 895 -1.84 -23.95 -19.79
N TYR A 896 -2.79 -23.14 -19.34
CA TYR A 896 -2.65 -21.68 -19.28
C TYR A 896 -2.83 -21.19 -17.85
N VAL A 897 -1.87 -20.42 -17.35
CA VAL A 897 -1.84 -19.89 -15.98
C VAL A 897 -1.58 -18.40 -16.05
N TYR A 898 -2.49 -17.57 -15.55
CA TYR A 898 -2.30 -16.12 -15.46
C TYR A 898 -1.89 -15.69 -14.05
N LEU A 899 -0.99 -14.73 -13.95
CA LEU A 899 -0.46 -14.17 -12.70
C LEU A 899 -0.73 -12.66 -12.62
N PRO A 900 -1.72 -12.22 -11.82
CA PRO A 900 -2.03 -10.79 -11.70
C PRO A 900 -1.00 -9.97 -10.92
N ASN A 901 -0.22 -10.61 -10.06
CA ASN A 901 0.87 -10.04 -9.28
C ASN A 901 1.79 -11.17 -8.77
N THR A 902 2.89 -10.85 -8.09
CA THR A 902 3.69 -11.82 -7.32
C THR A 902 3.40 -11.72 -5.82
N GLY A 903 2.18 -11.30 -5.48
CA GLY A 903 1.66 -11.23 -4.12
C GLY A 903 0.66 -12.35 -3.81
N ALA A 904 -0.22 -12.06 -2.85
CA ALA A 904 -1.28 -12.93 -2.38
C ALA A 904 -2.14 -13.53 -3.50
N GLU A 905 -2.63 -12.64 -4.36
CA GLU A 905 -3.55 -13.00 -5.42
C GLU A 905 -2.83 -13.80 -6.52
N GLY A 906 -1.59 -13.44 -6.84
CA GLY A 906 -0.71 -14.22 -7.71
C GLY A 906 -0.49 -15.65 -7.22
N TYR A 907 -0.21 -15.81 -5.92
CA TYR A 907 -0.08 -17.11 -5.28
C TYR A 907 -1.35 -17.96 -5.43
N GLU A 908 -2.52 -17.37 -5.18
CA GLU A 908 -3.80 -18.08 -5.33
C GLU A 908 -4.09 -18.44 -6.80
N PHE A 909 -3.93 -17.48 -7.73
CA PHE A 909 -4.15 -17.70 -9.16
C PHE A 909 -3.24 -18.80 -9.70
N PHE A 910 -1.95 -18.75 -9.35
CA PHE A 910 -1.02 -19.80 -9.73
C PHE A 910 -1.49 -21.17 -9.26
N ASN A 911 -1.78 -21.31 -7.96
CA ASN A 911 -2.17 -22.59 -7.39
C ASN A 911 -3.48 -23.13 -7.99
N ARG A 912 -4.46 -22.25 -8.20
CA ARG A 912 -5.73 -22.61 -8.83
C ARG A 912 -5.54 -23.09 -10.26
N TYR A 913 -4.85 -22.31 -11.09
CA TYR A 913 -4.75 -22.57 -12.52
C TYR A 913 -3.69 -23.62 -12.86
N TYR A 914 -2.57 -23.66 -12.15
CA TYR A 914 -1.52 -24.65 -12.40
C TYR A 914 -1.94 -26.05 -11.98
N PHE A 915 -2.40 -26.24 -10.73
CA PHE A 915 -2.69 -27.59 -10.21
C PHE A 915 -3.98 -28.21 -10.75
N SER A 916 -4.90 -27.42 -11.30
CA SER A 916 -6.09 -27.94 -12.00
C SER A 916 -5.79 -28.47 -13.41
N GLN A 917 -4.56 -28.29 -13.91
CA GLN A 917 -4.16 -28.61 -15.28
C GLN A 917 -2.94 -29.55 -15.33
N LEU A 918 -2.73 -30.37 -14.29
CA LEU A 918 -1.60 -31.32 -14.21
C LEU A 918 -1.67 -32.46 -15.25
N ASP A 919 -2.82 -32.62 -15.92
CA ASP A 919 -3.02 -33.54 -17.04
C ASP A 919 -2.41 -33.03 -18.36
N LYS A 920 -2.01 -31.75 -18.42
CA LYS A 920 -1.44 -31.12 -19.61
C LYS A 920 0.05 -31.46 -19.77
N GLN A 921 0.54 -31.39 -21.01
CA GLN A 921 1.92 -31.76 -21.37
C GLN A 921 2.90 -30.58 -21.26
N ALA A 922 2.42 -29.35 -21.33
CA ALA A 922 3.22 -28.12 -21.28
C ALA A 922 2.41 -26.99 -20.64
N VAL A 923 3.04 -25.85 -20.35
CA VAL A 923 2.37 -24.72 -19.70
C VAL A 923 2.80 -23.38 -20.31
N ILE A 924 1.82 -22.50 -20.53
CA ILE A 924 2.01 -21.07 -20.75
C ILE A 924 1.75 -20.35 -19.43
N VAL A 925 2.74 -19.61 -18.95
CA VAL A 925 2.64 -18.73 -17.78
C VAL A 925 2.48 -17.30 -18.27
N ASP A 926 1.31 -16.70 -18.08
CA ASP A 926 1.00 -15.34 -18.49
C ASP A 926 1.23 -14.35 -17.35
N GLU A 927 2.36 -13.65 -17.45
CA GLU A 927 2.87 -12.65 -16.50
C GLU A 927 2.56 -11.22 -16.96
N ARG A 928 1.80 -11.05 -18.07
CA ARG A 928 1.38 -9.72 -18.55
C ARG A 928 0.59 -9.01 -17.47
N PHE A 929 0.81 -7.70 -17.31
CA PHE A 929 0.15 -6.86 -16.31
C PHE A 929 0.41 -7.22 -14.84
N ASN A 930 1.39 -8.08 -14.56
CA ASN A 930 1.75 -8.48 -13.19
C ASN A 930 2.15 -7.27 -12.32
N GLY A 931 1.44 -7.05 -11.21
CA GLY A 931 1.66 -5.92 -10.30
C GLY A 931 2.88 -5.99 -9.37
N GLY A 932 3.65 -7.07 -9.42
CA GLY A 932 4.77 -7.32 -8.52
C GLY A 932 4.33 -7.68 -7.10
N GLY A 933 5.25 -7.63 -6.14
CA GLY A 933 5.03 -8.15 -4.80
C GLY A 933 6.31 -8.76 -4.26
N PHE A 934 6.28 -10.07 -4.05
CA PHE A 934 7.41 -10.87 -3.55
C PHE A 934 8.27 -11.38 -4.71
N VAL A 935 9.43 -11.94 -4.38
CA VAL A 935 10.22 -12.76 -5.31
C VAL A 935 9.50 -14.09 -5.48
N ALA A 936 9.10 -14.41 -6.71
CA ALA A 936 8.29 -15.61 -7.02
C ALA A 936 9.09 -16.93 -7.06
N ASP A 937 9.97 -17.14 -6.07
CA ASP A 937 10.80 -18.34 -5.92
C ASP A 937 9.96 -19.64 -5.87
N TYR A 938 8.83 -19.62 -5.16
CA TYR A 938 7.87 -20.73 -5.09
C TYR A 938 7.39 -21.19 -6.48
N ILE A 939 7.02 -20.25 -7.35
CA ILE A 939 6.57 -20.54 -8.72
C ILE A 939 7.73 -21.12 -9.53
N LEU A 940 8.90 -20.47 -9.47
CA LEU A 940 10.09 -20.90 -10.20
C LEU A 940 10.54 -22.31 -9.77
N ASP A 941 10.44 -22.64 -8.49
CA ASP A 941 10.78 -23.94 -7.95
C ASP A 941 9.80 -25.02 -8.40
N LEU A 942 8.51 -24.71 -8.50
CA LEU A 942 7.49 -25.63 -9.04
C LEU A 942 7.65 -25.88 -10.53
N LEU A 943 8.01 -24.85 -11.30
CA LEU A 943 8.28 -24.98 -12.73
C LEU A 943 9.58 -25.73 -12.99
N ASN A 944 10.59 -25.64 -12.11
CA ASN A 944 11.91 -26.24 -12.33
C ASN A 944 12.10 -27.64 -11.73
N ARG A 945 11.03 -28.31 -11.26
CA ARG A 945 11.18 -29.62 -10.59
C ARG A 945 11.65 -30.70 -11.58
N PRO A 946 12.75 -31.42 -11.30
CA PRO A 946 13.14 -32.57 -12.09
C PRO A 946 12.21 -33.75 -11.82
N LEU A 947 11.94 -34.55 -12.85
CA LEU A 947 11.26 -35.83 -12.70
C LEU A 947 12.23 -36.84 -12.06
N LEU A 948 11.92 -37.33 -10.86
CA LEU A 948 12.79 -38.23 -10.11
C LEU A 948 12.40 -39.70 -10.29
N SER A 949 11.10 -40.00 -10.28
CA SER A 949 10.62 -41.38 -10.40
C SER A 949 9.18 -41.48 -10.88
N TYR A 950 8.77 -42.71 -11.20
CA TYR A 950 7.38 -43.13 -11.39
C TYR A 950 7.00 -44.14 -10.31
N TRP A 951 5.75 -44.06 -9.86
CA TRP A 951 5.13 -45.02 -8.97
C TRP A 951 4.03 -45.76 -9.72
N ALA A 952 4.05 -47.09 -9.64
CA ALA A 952 2.99 -47.93 -10.17
C ALA A 952 1.95 -48.20 -9.07
N THR A 953 0.67 -48.15 -9.43
CA THR A 953 -0.42 -48.69 -8.59
C THR A 953 -0.88 -50.03 -9.17
N ARG A 954 -1.66 -50.82 -8.42
CA ARG A 954 -2.14 -52.13 -8.90
C ARG A 954 -3.17 -51.97 -10.03
N GLU A 955 -4.13 -51.07 -9.87
CA GLU A 955 -5.26 -50.90 -10.81
C GLU A 955 -5.28 -49.56 -11.57
N GLY A 956 -4.46 -48.59 -11.18
CA GLY A 956 -4.44 -47.24 -11.75
C GLY A 956 -3.20 -46.93 -12.60
N PRO A 957 -3.17 -45.77 -13.25
CA PRO A 957 -2.02 -45.32 -14.03
C PRO A 957 -0.79 -45.09 -13.13
N ALA A 958 0.39 -45.05 -13.74
CA ALA A 958 1.59 -44.58 -13.05
C ALA A 958 1.44 -43.10 -12.68
N PHE A 959 2.04 -42.68 -11.57
CA PHE A 959 2.15 -41.26 -11.20
C PHE A 959 3.59 -40.88 -10.92
N THR A 960 3.94 -39.60 -11.04
CA THR A 960 5.32 -39.13 -10.95
C THR A 960 5.71 -38.72 -9.53
N SER A 961 7.01 -38.68 -9.27
CA SER A 961 7.57 -37.98 -8.12
C SER A 961 8.57 -36.93 -8.60
N PRO A 962 8.40 -35.64 -8.25
CA PRO A 962 7.21 -35.04 -7.63
C PRO A 962 5.91 -35.25 -8.44
N GLY A 963 4.77 -35.38 -7.76
CA GLY A 963 3.47 -35.66 -8.41
C GLY A 963 2.77 -34.43 -9.00
N ALA A 964 2.97 -33.26 -8.39
CA ALA A 964 2.29 -32.02 -8.75
C ALA A 964 3.17 -31.15 -9.67
N SER A 965 3.43 -31.60 -10.90
CA SER A 965 4.34 -30.91 -11.83
C SER A 965 4.01 -31.15 -13.30
N ILE A 966 4.17 -30.12 -14.13
CA ILE A 966 4.09 -30.20 -15.60
C ILE A 966 5.54 -30.22 -16.15
N TYR A 967 5.97 -31.39 -16.61
CA TYR A 967 7.37 -31.63 -16.96
C TYR A 967 7.78 -31.22 -18.37
N GLY A 968 6.84 -31.02 -19.30
CA GLY A 968 7.18 -30.60 -20.65
C GLY A 968 7.50 -29.10 -20.77
N PRO A 969 7.59 -28.59 -22.01
CA PRO A 969 7.99 -27.22 -22.29
C PRO A 969 7.20 -26.15 -21.53
N LYS A 970 7.83 -24.98 -21.35
CA LYS A 970 7.22 -23.79 -20.75
C LYS A 970 7.45 -22.58 -21.66
N VAL A 971 6.46 -21.70 -21.72
CA VAL A 971 6.58 -20.38 -22.35
C VAL A 971 6.01 -19.34 -21.38
N MET A 972 6.66 -18.19 -21.28
CA MET A 972 6.18 -17.07 -20.46
C MET A 972 5.75 -15.91 -21.35
N LEU A 973 4.59 -15.32 -21.06
CA LEU A 973 4.14 -14.07 -21.67
C LEU A 973 4.44 -12.89 -20.75
N VAL A 974 5.03 -11.82 -21.28
CA VAL A 974 5.33 -10.58 -20.52
C VAL A 974 4.92 -9.35 -21.33
N ASN A 975 4.68 -8.23 -20.65
CA ASN A 975 4.45 -6.94 -21.30
C ASN A 975 4.96 -5.79 -20.42
N GLU A 976 4.80 -4.57 -20.92
CA GLU A 976 5.25 -3.30 -20.34
C GLU A 976 4.70 -3.04 -18.93
N PHE A 977 3.61 -3.71 -18.56
CA PHE A 977 2.93 -3.52 -17.28
C PHE A 977 3.35 -4.52 -16.19
N ALA A 978 4.08 -5.58 -16.56
CA ALA A 978 4.68 -6.50 -15.60
C ALA A 978 5.86 -5.79 -14.92
N GLY A 979 5.93 -5.75 -13.59
CA GLY A 979 6.97 -4.99 -12.90
C GLY A 979 7.25 -5.41 -11.46
N SER A 980 8.33 -4.91 -10.86
CA SER A 980 8.74 -5.24 -9.48
C SER A 980 9.02 -6.74 -9.35
N GLY A 981 8.34 -7.47 -8.46
CA GLY A 981 8.44 -8.93 -8.46
C GLY A 981 8.10 -9.58 -9.82
N GLY A 982 7.29 -8.91 -10.66
CA GLY A 982 7.02 -9.30 -12.04
C GLY A 982 8.10 -8.92 -13.06
N ASP A 983 9.11 -8.14 -12.68
CA ASP A 983 10.40 -8.09 -13.39
C ASP A 983 11.32 -9.25 -12.95
N ALA A 984 11.33 -9.58 -11.65
CA ALA A 984 12.18 -10.63 -11.11
C ALA A 984 11.83 -12.02 -11.67
N LEU A 985 10.53 -12.34 -11.78
CA LEU A 985 10.05 -13.63 -12.28
C LEU A 985 10.57 -13.96 -13.70
N PRO A 986 10.38 -13.12 -14.74
CA PRO A 986 10.94 -13.39 -16.07
C PRO A 986 12.47 -13.39 -16.11
N ALA A 987 13.14 -12.52 -15.33
CA ALA A 987 14.60 -12.53 -15.25
C ALA A 987 15.13 -13.88 -14.74
N PHE A 988 14.50 -14.43 -13.70
CA PHE A 988 14.91 -15.70 -13.09
C PHE A 988 14.44 -16.91 -13.90
N PHE A 989 13.29 -16.82 -14.58
CA PHE A 989 12.82 -17.82 -15.53
C PHE A 989 13.84 -18.04 -16.65
N ARG A 990 14.36 -16.94 -17.22
CA ARG A 990 15.47 -16.99 -18.20
C ARG A 990 16.75 -17.55 -17.59
N ARG A 991 17.18 -17.05 -16.42
CA ARG A 991 18.43 -17.48 -15.77
C ARG A 991 18.45 -18.97 -15.44
N ARG A 992 17.29 -19.55 -15.11
CA ARG A 992 17.11 -20.99 -14.86
C ARG A 992 16.90 -21.81 -16.15
N GLY A 993 16.84 -21.18 -17.31
CA GLY A 993 16.67 -21.85 -18.61
C GLY A 993 15.32 -22.57 -18.75
N LEU A 994 14.24 -22.02 -18.17
CA LEU A 994 12.96 -22.73 -18.08
C LEU A 994 12.17 -22.74 -19.39
N GLY A 995 12.38 -21.77 -20.28
CA GLY A 995 11.65 -21.67 -21.54
C GLY A 995 11.81 -20.32 -22.23
N THR A 996 11.03 -20.13 -23.29
CA THR A 996 11.04 -18.89 -24.10
C THR A 996 10.11 -17.84 -23.49
N ILE A 997 10.55 -16.58 -23.46
CA ILE A 997 9.76 -15.41 -23.06
C ILE A 997 9.26 -14.68 -24.31
N VAL A 998 7.95 -14.42 -24.39
CA VAL A 998 7.28 -13.78 -25.53
C VAL A 998 6.55 -12.52 -25.07
N GLY A 999 6.60 -11.43 -25.84
CA GLY A 999 5.77 -10.24 -25.60
C GLY A 999 6.55 -8.94 -25.71
N LYS A 1000 6.53 -8.10 -24.66
CA LYS A 1000 7.23 -6.79 -24.64
C LYS A 1000 8.04 -6.63 -23.36
N ARG A 1001 9.07 -5.76 -23.41
CA ARG A 1001 9.95 -5.47 -22.27
C ARG A 1001 9.13 -5.07 -21.05
N THR A 1002 9.47 -5.61 -19.89
CA THR A 1002 8.79 -5.32 -18.62
C THR A 1002 9.10 -3.92 -18.07
N TRP A 1003 8.35 -3.49 -17.06
CA TRP A 1003 8.43 -2.15 -16.46
C TRP A 1003 9.82 -1.76 -15.98
N GLY A 1004 10.59 -2.66 -15.39
CA GLY A 1004 11.95 -2.38 -14.99
C GLY A 1004 12.09 -1.52 -13.75
N GLY A 1005 11.19 -1.63 -12.78
CA GLY A 1005 11.40 -1.07 -11.45
C GLY A 1005 11.56 -2.21 -10.46
N LEU A 1006 12.75 -2.38 -9.90
CA LEU A 1006 13.08 -3.48 -8.96
C LEU A 1006 14.04 -3.02 -7.84
N VAL A 1007 13.80 -1.83 -7.32
CA VAL A 1007 14.29 -1.42 -5.99
C VAL A 1007 13.12 -1.49 -5.02
N GLY A 1008 13.19 -2.43 -4.08
CA GLY A 1008 12.09 -2.72 -3.18
C GLY A 1008 11.89 -1.65 -2.10
N ILE A 1009 10.69 -1.68 -1.52
CA ILE A 1009 10.23 -0.71 -0.52
C ILE A 1009 9.83 -1.40 0.79
N SER A 1010 10.16 -0.80 1.95
CA SER A 1010 9.78 -1.30 3.27
C SER A 1010 9.91 -0.23 4.38
N GLY A 1011 8.87 -0.14 5.24
CA GLY A 1011 9.01 0.35 6.61
C GLY A 1011 9.02 1.87 6.85
N TYR A 1012 8.35 2.67 6.02
CA TYR A 1012 8.31 4.13 6.17
C TYR A 1012 7.15 4.61 7.07
N PRO A 1013 7.38 5.64 7.90
CA PRO A 1013 6.32 6.26 8.70
C PRO A 1013 5.42 7.16 7.84
N PRO A 1014 4.12 7.31 8.17
CA PRO A 1014 3.25 8.29 7.53
C PRO A 1014 3.62 9.73 7.95
N LEU A 1015 3.36 10.72 7.09
CA LEU A 1015 3.47 12.16 7.36
C LEU A 1015 2.38 12.62 8.34
N LEU A 1016 2.52 13.73 9.06
CA LEU A 1016 1.62 14.08 10.19
C LEU A 1016 0.14 14.12 9.80
N ASP A 1017 -0.17 14.50 8.56
CA ASP A 1017 -1.54 14.69 8.07
C ASP A 1017 -2.20 13.39 7.55
N GLY A 1018 -1.49 12.27 7.61
CA GLY A 1018 -1.95 10.97 7.08
C GLY A 1018 -1.44 10.64 5.69
N GLY A 1019 -0.73 11.57 5.03
CA GLY A 1019 -0.06 11.30 3.76
C GLY A 1019 1.07 10.29 3.91
N SER A 1020 1.46 9.67 2.80
CA SER A 1020 2.58 8.74 2.76
C SER A 1020 3.46 8.95 1.53
N VAL A 1021 4.75 8.67 1.72
CA VAL A 1021 5.75 8.57 0.65
C VAL A 1021 6.50 7.24 0.81
N THR A 1022 7.11 6.76 -0.26
CA THR A 1022 7.99 5.58 -0.24
C THR A 1022 9.40 5.97 -0.63
N SER A 1023 10.39 5.37 0.05
CA SER A 1023 11.82 5.57 -0.24
C SER A 1023 12.51 4.24 -0.59
N PRO A 1024 12.77 3.92 -1.87
CA PRO A 1024 13.30 2.64 -2.32
C PRO A 1024 14.55 2.22 -1.54
N SER A 1025 14.44 1.17 -0.72
CA SER A 1025 15.34 0.91 0.42
C SER A 1025 16.21 -0.34 0.28
N PHE A 1026 15.99 -1.16 -0.74
CA PHE A 1026 16.86 -2.30 -1.06
C PHE A 1026 16.83 -2.64 -2.55
N GLY A 1027 17.99 -2.63 -3.22
CA GLY A 1027 18.10 -2.95 -4.64
C GLY A 1027 18.52 -4.39 -4.91
N ILE A 1028 18.14 -4.92 -6.08
CA ILE A 1028 18.60 -6.22 -6.57
C ILE A 1028 19.95 -6.10 -7.31
N TYR A 1029 20.84 -7.06 -7.07
CA TYR A 1029 22.04 -7.25 -7.88
C TYR A 1029 22.20 -8.72 -8.26
N SER A 1030 22.86 -8.95 -9.39
CA SER A 1030 23.13 -10.27 -9.94
C SER A 1030 24.18 -11.04 -9.11
N PRO A 1031 24.30 -12.37 -9.27
CA PRO A 1031 25.34 -13.16 -8.61
C PRO A 1031 26.79 -12.75 -8.92
N ASP A 1032 27.04 -12.03 -10.03
CA ASP A 1032 28.33 -11.45 -10.38
C ASP A 1032 28.51 -10.01 -9.87
N GLY A 1033 27.60 -9.52 -9.02
CA GLY A 1033 27.73 -8.25 -8.30
C GLY A 1033 27.33 -7.00 -9.10
N LYS A 1034 26.46 -7.14 -10.10
CA LYS A 1034 25.99 -6.02 -10.92
C LYS A 1034 24.55 -5.65 -10.59
N TRP A 1035 24.28 -4.37 -10.42
CA TRP A 1035 22.91 -3.86 -10.42
C TRP A 1035 22.23 -4.23 -11.74
N GLU A 1036 21.00 -4.74 -11.67
CA GLU A 1036 20.26 -5.20 -12.84
C GLU A 1036 18.79 -4.79 -12.75
N ILE A 1037 18.08 -4.83 -13.87
CA ILE A 1037 16.62 -4.63 -14.02
C ILE A 1037 16.15 -3.20 -13.78
N GLU A 1038 16.60 -2.52 -12.72
CA GLU A 1038 16.17 -1.16 -12.40
C GLU A 1038 16.43 -0.19 -13.56
N ASN A 1039 15.39 0.56 -13.93
CA ASN A 1039 15.33 1.46 -15.08
C ASN A 1039 15.61 0.81 -16.45
N ILE A 1040 15.56 -0.52 -16.56
CA ILE A 1040 15.85 -1.27 -17.80
C ILE A 1040 14.73 -2.26 -18.12
N GLY A 1041 14.29 -3.05 -17.15
CA GLY A 1041 13.33 -4.14 -17.36
C GLY A 1041 13.95 -5.40 -17.95
N VAL A 1042 13.09 -6.33 -18.30
CA VAL A 1042 13.42 -7.63 -18.85
C VAL A 1042 12.84 -7.72 -20.25
N SER A 1043 13.70 -7.65 -21.27
CA SER A 1043 13.29 -7.89 -22.64
C SER A 1043 12.80 -9.34 -22.82
N PRO A 1044 11.81 -9.60 -23.67
CA PRO A 1044 11.43 -10.95 -24.08
C PRO A 1044 12.48 -11.55 -25.02
N ASP A 1045 12.44 -12.86 -25.25
CA ASP A 1045 13.25 -13.52 -26.28
C ASP A 1045 12.62 -13.34 -27.67
N ILE A 1046 11.28 -13.21 -27.74
CA ILE A 1046 10.53 -12.88 -28.95
C ILE A 1046 9.64 -11.68 -28.66
N GLU A 1047 9.95 -10.57 -29.32
CA GLU A 1047 9.17 -9.34 -29.21
C GLU A 1047 7.91 -9.39 -30.08
N VAL A 1048 6.76 -9.00 -29.53
CA VAL A 1048 5.46 -9.00 -30.22
C VAL A 1048 4.63 -7.80 -29.75
N ASP A 1049 4.36 -6.87 -30.67
CA ASP A 1049 3.51 -5.70 -30.44
C ASP A 1049 2.02 -6.04 -30.43
N VAL A 1050 1.24 -5.18 -29.77
CA VAL A 1050 -0.22 -5.27 -29.70
C VAL A 1050 -0.83 -4.11 -30.49
N LEU A 1051 -0.78 -4.22 -31.82
CA LEU A 1051 -1.27 -3.18 -32.73
C LEU A 1051 -2.82 -3.10 -32.75
N PRO A 1052 -3.42 -1.92 -32.95
CA PRO A 1052 -4.88 -1.75 -32.96
C PRO A 1052 -5.62 -2.60 -34.02
N ASN A 1053 -5.09 -2.67 -35.25
CA ASN A 1053 -5.68 -3.49 -36.33
C ASN A 1053 -5.63 -5.00 -36.04
N ALA A 1054 -4.63 -5.47 -35.28
CA ALA A 1054 -4.46 -6.87 -34.92
C ALA A 1054 -5.41 -7.29 -33.79
N THR A 1055 -5.96 -6.35 -33.01
CA THR A 1055 -6.81 -6.64 -31.84
C THR A 1055 -8.29 -6.31 -32.06
N GLN A 1056 -8.64 -5.72 -33.20
CA GLN A 1056 -10.01 -5.24 -33.50
C GLN A 1056 -11.10 -6.32 -33.41
N ASN A 1057 -10.74 -7.59 -33.67
CA ASN A 1057 -11.66 -8.72 -33.62
C ASN A 1057 -11.58 -9.52 -32.30
N GLY A 1058 -10.88 -8.98 -31.29
CA GLY A 1058 -10.63 -9.67 -30.03
C GLY A 1058 -9.49 -10.71 -30.10
N ASP A 1059 -8.63 -10.62 -31.10
CA ASP A 1059 -7.44 -11.45 -31.22
C ASP A 1059 -6.31 -10.95 -30.29
N ASP A 1060 -5.49 -11.87 -29.81
CA ASP A 1060 -4.34 -11.62 -28.94
C ASP A 1060 -3.06 -12.12 -29.64
N PRO A 1061 -2.28 -11.23 -30.29
CA PRO A 1061 -1.11 -11.63 -31.06
C PRO A 1061 0.01 -12.23 -30.19
N GLN A 1062 0.15 -11.77 -28.94
CA GLN A 1062 1.15 -12.28 -28.02
C GLN A 1062 0.80 -13.71 -27.59
N LEU A 1063 -0.47 -13.95 -27.20
CA LEU A 1063 -0.95 -15.29 -26.85
C LEU A 1063 -0.85 -16.26 -28.03
N ALA A 1064 -1.24 -15.82 -29.24
CA ALA A 1064 -1.11 -16.62 -30.45
C ALA A 1064 0.36 -17.02 -30.70
N LYS A 1065 1.30 -16.09 -30.51
CA LYS A 1065 2.73 -16.39 -30.65
C LYS A 1065 3.23 -17.35 -29.57
N ALA A 1066 2.80 -17.21 -28.32
CA ALA A 1066 3.14 -18.17 -27.27
C ALA A 1066 2.62 -19.58 -27.56
N VAL A 1067 1.39 -19.70 -28.11
CA VAL A 1067 0.83 -20.98 -28.56
C VAL A 1067 1.65 -21.58 -29.71
N GLU A 1068 2.07 -20.77 -30.68
CA GLU A 1068 2.95 -21.23 -31.77
C GLU A 1068 4.27 -21.80 -31.23
N VAL A 1069 4.94 -21.06 -30.33
CA VAL A 1069 6.24 -21.43 -29.75
C VAL A 1069 6.12 -22.69 -28.91
N ILE A 1070 5.15 -22.75 -27.98
CA ILE A 1070 5.01 -23.91 -27.08
C ILE A 1070 4.66 -25.18 -27.87
N MET A 1071 3.89 -25.07 -28.95
CA MET A 1071 3.56 -26.22 -29.80
C MET A 1071 4.75 -26.68 -30.63
N ALA A 1072 5.62 -25.76 -31.06
CA ALA A 1072 6.89 -26.11 -31.69
C ALA A 1072 7.82 -26.82 -30.71
N ASP A 1073 7.91 -26.34 -29.47
CA ASP A 1073 8.75 -26.95 -28.44
C ASP A 1073 8.20 -28.31 -27.99
N LEU A 1074 6.88 -28.47 -27.89
CA LEU A 1074 6.23 -29.76 -27.62
C LEU A 1074 6.51 -30.81 -28.70
N LYS A 1075 6.70 -30.40 -29.96
CA LYS A 1075 7.11 -31.33 -31.04
C LYS A 1075 8.56 -31.78 -30.87
N LYS A 1076 9.43 -30.88 -30.39
CA LYS A 1076 10.86 -31.17 -30.15
C LYS A 1076 11.07 -31.99 -28.88
N GLN A 1077 10.32 -31.70 -27.82
CA GLN A 1077 10.45 -32.27 -26.49
C GLN A 1077 9.08 -32.71 -25.95
N PRO A 1078 8.47 -33.77 -26.51
CA PRO A 1078 7.20 -34.26 -26.02
C PRO A 1078 7.36 -34.92 -24.64
N PHE A 1079 6.61 -34.44 -23.65
CA PHE A 1079 6.47 -35.19 -22.40
C PHE A 1079 5.43 -36.29 -22.59
N LYS A 1080 5.83 -37.54 -22.33
CA LYS A 1080 4.94 -38.70 -22.29
C LYS A 1080 5.14 -39.43 -20.98
N LEU A 1081 4.03 -39.75 -20.31
CA LEU A 1081 4.04 -40.59 -19.13
C LEU A 1081 4.58 -41.98 -19.51
N GLN A 1082 5.52 -42.50 -18.71
CA GLN A 1082 6.06 -43.85 -18.93
C GLN A 1082 5.02 -44.90 -18.56
N THR A 1083 5.04 -46.03 -19.27
CA THR A 1083 4.22 -47.21 -18.94
C THR A 1083 4.81 -47.95 -17.74
N ILE A 1084 3.94 -48.56 -16.93
CA ILE A 1084 4.37 -49.42 -15.82
C ILE A 1084 5.24 -50.56 -16.38
N PRO A 1085 6.47 -50.78 -15.87
CA PRO A 1085 7.33 -51.87 -16.32
C PRO A 1085 6.65 -53.23 -16.15
N ALA A 1086 6.67 -54.06 -17.19
CA ALA A 1086 6.09 -55.42 -17.15
C ALA A 1086 6.94 -56.41 -16.32
N GLN A 1087 8.24 -56.13 -16.18
CA GLN A 1087 9.18 -56.98 -15.43
C GLN A 1087 9.35 -56.44 -14.02
N HIS A 1088 9.01 -57.27 -13.03
CA HIS A 1088 9.33 -57.02 -11.63
C HIS A 1088 10.77 -57.46 -11.34
N PRO A 1089 11.43 -56.90 -10.29
CA PRO A 1089 12.74 -57.38 -9.86
C PRO A 1089 12.71 -58.89 -9.69
N GLU A 1090 13.68 -59.59 -10.27
CA GLU A 1090 13.79 -61.05 -10.13
C GLU A 1090 13.74 -61.41 -8.65
N ARG A 1091 12.77 -62.26 -8.27
CA ARG A 1091 12.86 -62.96 -6.99
C ARG A 1091 14.07 -63.88 -7.13
N ALA A 1092 15.21 -63.50 -6.52
CA ALA A 1092 16.40 -64.34 -6.46
C ALA A 1092 15.96 -65.78 -6.16
N GLY A 1093 16.26 -66.68 -7.10
CA GLY A 1093 15.57 -67.94 -7.31
C GLY A 1093 15.52 -68.86 -6.08
N GLY A 1094 14.40 -69.58 -5.97
CA GLY A 1094 14.23 -70.66 -5.02
C GLY A 1094 13.17 -71.66 -5.48
N LYS A 1095 13.41 -72.34 -6.60
CA LYS A 1095 13.04 -73.76 -6.69
C LYS A 1095 14.29 -74.55 -6.31
N MET A 1096 14.27 -75.20 -5.15
CA MET A 1096 14.99 -76.47 -5.02
C MET A 1096 14.19 -77.50 -5.83
N GLU A 1097 14.86 -78.17 -6.77
CA GLU A 1097 14.45 -79.51 -7.24
C GLU A 1097 14.35 -80.42 -6.01
N GLN A 1098 13.33 -81.27 -5.82
CA GLN A 1098 12.70 -82.20 -6.77
C GLN A 1098 11.18 -82.03 -6.92
#